data_AF-A0A1G9M9F1-F1
#
_entry.id   AF-A0A1G9M9F1-F1
#
_cell.length_a   1.000
_cell.length_b   1.000
_cell.length_c   1.000
_cell.angle_alpha   90.00
_cell.angle_beta   90.00
_cell.angle_gamma   90.00
#
_symmetry.space_group_name_H-M   'P 1'
#
loop_
_entity.id
_entity.type
_entity.pdbx_description
1 polymer ?
#
loop_
_entity_poly.entity_id
_entity_poly.type
_entity_poly.pdbx_seq_one_letter_code
_entity_poly.pdbx_strand_id
1 'polypeptide(L)'
;MNQDYIQPDQWSIIEEGFSKEMVKSSESLFSIGNGAMGQRANFEEQYSGPTFQGSYIGGVYYPDKTRVGWWKNGYPEYFAKVLNAPNWIGVDVFINGDPLDLNTCKKVEDFRRELNMKEGWYQRSFKATLPSDIQVNIKATRFLSLDIDEVGAIEYQVTSVDADIDVKFVPYLDSGITNEDSNWDDKFWNTTNVISEGNQAFIESHTMKTNFAICTFMQSQLMYKGETVEQNPSETKKELWVGHGYSQKVGKGETVTLHKFGGYTVSLNHKPEGLVQAAKAVLKKASDLGFEALLNQQKKAWAQIWEMSDIAIEGDIKAQQGIRFNIFQLNQTYLGTDSRLNIGPKGFTGEKYGGSTYWDTEAYCLPFYMATKDQQVARKLLKYRYNHLEKAIENAAKLGFSNGAALYPMVTMNGEECHNEWEITFEEIHRNGAIAFAIYNYYRFTGDYSYIPEMGLEVLIGISRFWQQRATFSKQKNKYVILGVTGPNEYENNVNNNFYTNYLSRWCINYTLEELQKVKEGFKEDYDRIVGVTKLTDAETDAWKNVADNMYFPFSEEEDIYLQQDGFLDKELITVADLPKSQRPINQKWSWDRILRSPYIKQADTLQGFYVFESDFTNEEHQRHFDFYEPFTVHESSLSPCVHCILAAKLNRMEQAYQFYLRTSRLDLDDYNKEVEEGLHITSMAGTWMSIVEGFGGMRVIDDKLSFTPRIPEQWKAYSFKVNFRHCILKVTINASEVKFELEGDDDVAVLVNSERVAITPSKTVTVKIK
;
A
#
# COMPACT_ATOMS: atom_id res chain seq x y z
N MET A 1 -7.17 12.06 -21.72
CA MET A 1 -8.37 11.23 -21.65
C MET A 1 -7.97 10.03 -20.82
N ASN A 2 -8.79 9.66 -19.82
CA ASN A 2 -8.50 8.54 -18.91
C ASN A 2 -8.57 7.22 -19.68
N GLN A 3 -7.90 6.17 -19.19
CA GLN A 3 -7.96 4.84 -19.80
C GLN A 3 -9.28 4.17 -19.36
N ASP A 4 -10.18 3.82 -20.29
CA ASP A 4 -11.48 3.17 -19.97
C ASP A 4 -11.62 1.87 -20.79
N TYR A 5 -10.68 0.93 -20.58
CA TYR A 5 -10.67 -0.38 -21.26
C TYR A 5 -10.98 -1.55 -20.31
N ILE A 6 -11.07 -1.30 -19.01
CA ILE A 6 -11.45 -2.29 -17.99
C ILE A 6 -12.97 -2.44 -17.98
N GLN A 7 -13.46 -3.66 -18.19
CA GLN A 7 -14.89 -3.95 -18.16
C GLN A 7 -15.41 -3.88 -16.71
N PRO A 8 -16.54 -3.19 -16.45
CA PRO A 8 -17.13 -3.17 -15.12
C PRO A 8 -17.65 -4.54 -14.69
N ASP A 9 -17.10 -5.08 -13.60
CA ASP A 9 -17.54 -6.32 -12.97
C ASP A 9 -17.43 -6.18 -11.45
N GLN A 10 -18.30 -6.86 -10.70
CA GLN A 10 -18.36 -6.72 -9.25
C GLN A 10 -17.18 -7.36 -8.51
N TRP A 11 -16.55 -8.39 -9.08
CA TRP A 11 -15.56 -9.22 -8.41
C TRP A 11 -14.29 -9.43 -9.23
N SER A 12 -14.24 -8.86 -10.43
CA SER A 12 -13.12 -9.06 -11.34
C SER A 12 -12.66 -7.74 -11.98
N ILE A 13 -11.36 -7.66 -12.24
CA ILE A 13 -10.82 -6.75 -13.25
C ILE A 13 -10.72 -7.54 -14.54
N ILE A 14 -11.33 -7.04 -15.61
CA ILE A 14 -11.43 -7.73 -16.89
C ILE A 14 -10.93 -6.79 -18.00
N GLU A 15 -9.94 -7.26 -18.76
CA GLU A 15 -9.48 -6.63 -20.01
C GLU A 15 -9.89 -7.57 -21.16
N GLU A 16 -10.55 -7.03 -22.17
CA GLU A 16 -10.93 -7.73 -23.40
C GLU A 16 -10.26 -7.08 -24.61
N GLY A 17 -9.74 -7.93 -25.51
CA GLY A 17 -8.89 -7.49 -26.62
C GLY A 17 -7.44 -7.27 -26.20
N PHE A 18 -6.51 -7.47 -27.13
CA PHE A 18 -5.09 -7.30 -26.89
C PHE A 18 -4.58 -6.00 -27.51
N SER A 19 -4.04 -5.10 -26.67
CA SER A 19 -3.33 -3.91 -27.11
C SER A 19 -1.89 -3.93 -26.61
N LYS A 20 -0.93 -3.80 -27.54
CA LYS A 20 0.51 -3.75 -27.21
C LYS A 20 0.87 -2.52 -26.37
N GLU A 21 0.14 -1.43 -26.56
CA GLU A 21 0.35 -0.15 -25.87
C GLU A 21 -0.06 -0.23 -24.38
N MET A 22 -0.98 -1.14 -24.05
CA MET A 22 -1.50 -1.28 -22.68
C MET A 22 -0.72 -2.28 -21.82
N VAL A 23 0.24 -3.01 -22.38
CA VAL A 23 0.89 -4.14 -21.67
C VAL A 23 1.49 -3.73 -20.33
N LYS A 24 2.27 -2.64 -20.27
CA LYS A 24 2.85 -2.16 -18.99
C LYS A 24 1.80 -1.72 -17.97
N SER A 25 0.71 -1.11 -18.40
CA SER A 25 -0.39 -0.74 -17.51
C SER A 25 -1.14 -1.98 -17.00
N SER A 26 -1.48 -2.90 -17.89
CA SER A 26 -2.18 -4.15 -17.54
C SER A 26 -1.31 -5.07 -16.67
N GLU A 27 0.02 -5.02 -16.80
CA GLU A 27 0.94 -5.66 -15.87
C GLU A 27 0.79 -5.14 -14.43
N SER A 28 0.63 -3.82 -14.25
CA SER A 28 0.37 -3.23 -12.93
C SER A 28 -1.01 -3.61 -12.41
N LEU A 29 -2.06 -3.37 -13.20
CA LEU A 29 -3.46 -3.56 -12.78
C LEU A 29 -3.77 -5.00 -12.34
N PHE A 30 -3.16 -5.97 -13.00
CA PHE A 30 -3.40 -7.39 -12.74
C PHE A 30 -2.33 -8.01 -11.81
N SER A 31 -1.53 -7.18 -11.14
CA SER A 31 -0.49 -7.65 -10.20
C SER A 31 -1.08 -8.52 -9.10
N ILE A 32 -0.32 -9.52 -8.68
CA ILE A 32 -0.68 -10.46 -7.61
C ILE A 32 0.35 -10.46 -6.47
N GLY A 33 -0.09 -10.77 -5.25
CA GLY A 33 0.72 -10.73 -4.02
C GLY A 33 0.12 -11.60 -2.91
N ASN A 34 0.96 -12.04 -1.98
CA ASN A 34 0.54 -12.80 -0.79
C ASN A 34 1.13 -12.22 0.52
N GLY A 35 1.55 -10.96 0.52
CA GLY A 35 2.20 -10.31 1.65
C GLY A 35 3.68 -10.69 1.87
N ALA A 36 4.12 -11.88 1.44
CA ALA A 36 5.51 -12.31 1.50
C ALA A 36 6.28 -12.00 0.20
N MET A 37 5.60 -12.13 -0.93
CA MET A 37 6.09 -11.76 -2.25
C MET A 37 4.96 -11.22 -3.12
N GLY A 38 5.32 -10.57 -4.22
CA GLY A 38 4.36 -10.18 -5.23
C GLY A 38 4.99 -10.01 -6.59
N GLN A 39 4.13 -9.80 -7.58
CA GLN A 39 4.53 -9.86 -8.96
C GLN A 39 3.57 -9.09 -9.86
N ARG A 40 4.14 -8.36 -10.83
CA ARG A 40 3.40 -7.80 -11.95
C ARG A 40 2.79 -8.90 -12.82
N ALA A 41 1.74 -8.58 -13.56
CA ALA A 41 1.06 -9.52 -14.46
C ALA A 41 1.82 -9.75 -15.78
N ASN A 42 3.15 -9.88 -15.71
CA ASN A 42 3.97 -10.24 -16.87
C ASN A 42 3.51 -11.60 -17.41
N PHE A 43 3.61 -11.76 -18.73
CA PHE A 43 3.30 -13.02 -19.39
C PHE A 43 4.32 -14.09 -18.98
N GLU A 44 3.84 -15.32 -18.84
CA GLU A 44 4.68 -16.47 -18.54
C GLU A 44 5.55 -16.82 -19.74
N GLU A 45 4.97 -16.79 -20.94
CA GLU A 45 5.68 -16.99 -22.21
C GLU A 45 6.42 -15.75 -22.71
N GLN A 46 7.16 -15.92 -23.80
CA GLN A 46 7.92 -14.86 -24.43
C GLN A 46 7.02 -13.70 -24.86
N TYR A 47 7.47 -12.50 -24.55
CA TYR A 47 6.88 -11.28 -25.10
C TYR A 47 8.00 -10.34 -25.53
N SER A 48 8.16 -10.16 -26.85
CA SER A 48 9.25 -9.34 -27.40
C SER A 48 8.92 -7.84 -27.45
N GLY A 49 7.70 -7.45 -27.07
CA GLY A 49 7.28 -6.05 -26.98
C GLY A 49 7.72 -5.38 -25.68
N PRO A 50 7.44 -4.08 -25.51
CA PRO A 50 7.71 -3.37 -24.26
C PRO A 50 6.93 -3.99 -23.08
N THR A 51 7.67 -4.42 -22.06
CA THR A 51 7.19 -5.03 -20.81
C THR A 51 7.97 -4.39 -19.65
N PHE A 52 7.41 -4.39 -18.46
CA PHE A 52 8.13 -4.09 -17.23
C PHE A 52 8.11 -5.34 -16.34
N GLN A 53 9.18 -6.14 -16.42
CA GLN A 53 9.34 -7.34 -15.60
C GLN A 53 9.52 -6.97 -14.14
N GLY A 54 8.62 -7.46 -13.25
CA GLY A 54 8.71 -7.17 -11.81
C GLY A 54 8.22 -8.31 -10.94
N SER A 55 9.13 -8.88 -10.15
CA SER A 55 8.85 -9.79 -9.03
C SER A 55 9.52 -9.24 -7.79
N TYR A 56 8.86 -9.25 -6.63
CA TYR A 56 9.36 -8.56 -5.44
C TYR A 56 9.20 -9.47 -4.22
N ILE A 57 10.19 -9.41 -3.32
CA ILE A 57 10.22 -10.19 -2.09
C ILE A 57 10.17 -9.23 -0.91
N GLY A 58 9.21 -9.41 -0.01
CA GLY A 58 9.05 -8.60 1.18
C GLY A 58 10.33 -8.58 2.03
N GLY A 59 10.81 -7.38 2.34
CA GLY A 59 11.97 -7.17 3.22
C GLY A 59 13.34 -7.41 2.57
N VAL A 60 13.41 -7.82 1.29
CA VAL A 60 14.67 -7.97 0.57
C VAL A 60 14.96 -6.71 -0.23
N TYR A 61 15.97 -5.95 0.20
CA TYR A 61 16.29 -4.64 -0.36
C TYR A 61 17.79 -4.44 -0.63
N TYR A 62 18.08 -3.42 -1.43
CA TYR A 62 19.43 -2.97 -1.74
C TYR A 62 19.66 -1.50 -1.36
N PRO A 63 20.78 -1.16 -0.70
CA PRO A 63 21.18 0.21 -0.45
C PRO A 63 21.86 0.80 -1.69
N ASP A 64 21.07 1.40 -2.58
CA ASP A 64 21.58 2.05 -3.77
C ASP A 64 22.23 3.38 -3.40
N LYS A 65 23.43 3.65 -3.89
CA LYS A 65 24.20 4.81 -3.45
C LYS A 65 23.45 6.10 -3.80
N THR A 66 23.32 7.00 -2.83
CA THR A 66 22.61 8.27 -3.02
C THR A 66 23.18 9.04 -4.20
N ARG A 67 22.29 9.45 -5.10
CA ARG A 67 22.59 10.29 -6.26
C ARG A 67 21.90 11.63 -6.09
N VAL A 68 22.69 12.69 -5.98
CA VAL A 68 22.19 14.07 -5.84
C VAL A 68 23.05 15.01 -6.67
N GLY A 69 22.47 16.11 -7.13
CA GLY A 69 23.23 17.17 -7.81
C GLY A 69 24.22 17.86 -6.87
N TRP A 70 23.80 18.14 -5.64
CA TRP A 70 24.61 18.82 -4.62
C TRP A 70 24.37 18.19 -3.25
N TRP A 71 25.43 17.72 -2.60
CA TRP A 71 25.35 17.13 -1.28
C TRP A 71 25.00 18.18 -0.21
N LYS A 72 24.16 17.79 0.75
CA LYS A 72 23.83 18.55 1.96
C LYS A 72 24.19 17.71 3.18
N ASN A 73 24.81 18.34 4.18
CA ASN A 73 25.11 17.65 5.44
C ASN A 73 23.80 17.14 6.05
N GLY A 74 23.78 15.86 6.41
CA GLY A 74 22.58 15.16 6.88
C GLY A 74 21.94 14.25 5.84
N TYR A 75 22.29 14.34 4.55
CA TYR A 75 21.77 13.42 3.56
C TYR A 75 22.15 11.96 3.85
N PRO A 76 21.26 11.02 3.52
CA PRO A 76 21.56 9.61 3.65
C PRO A 76 22.57 9.16 2.60
N GLU A 77 23.37 8.16 2.94
CA GLU A 77 24.40 7.62 2.05
C GLU A 77 23.85 6.72 0.95
N TYR A 78 22.63 6.20 1.14
CA TYR A 78 21.93 5.36 0.19
C TYR A 78 20.41 5.63 0.18
N PHE A 79 19.77 5.25 -0.93
CA PHE A 79 18.33 5.08 -1.05
C PHE A 79 18.04 3.57 -1.09
N ALA A 80 17.33 3.06 -0.08
CA ALA A 80 16.95 1.65 -0.06
C ALA A 80 15.80 1.37 -1.04
N LYS A 81 15.94 0.30 -1.84
CA LYS A 81 14.91 -0.16 -2.78
C LYS A 81 14.69 -1.66 -2.66
N VAL A 82 13.43 -2.10 -2.65
CA VAL A 82 13.08 -3.51 -2.94
C VAL A 82 13.53 -3.81 -4.36
N LEU A 83 14.20 -4.94 -4.52
CA LEU A 83 14.72 -5.34 -5.81
C LEU A 83 13.68 -6.12 -6.60
N ASN A 84 13.73 -5.96 -7.91
CA ASN A 84 13.23 -6.99 -8.81
C ASN A 84 13.98 -8.29 -8.48
N ALA A 85 13.26 -9.39 -8.28
CA ALA A 85 13.79 -10.67 -7.86
C ALA A 85 13.97 -11.59 -9.08
N PRO A 86 14.84 -12.63 -8.99
CA PRO A 86 14.98 -13.63 -10.04
C PRO A 86 13.62 -14.19 -10.47
N ASN A 87 13.39 -14.28 -11.77
CA ASN A 87 12.11 -14.68 -12.33
C ASN A 87 11.86 -16.18 -12.12
N TRP A 88 10.71 -16.51 -11.52
CA TRP A 88 10.25 -17.89 -11.38
C TRP A 88 9.06 -18.25 -12.27
N ILE A 89 8.38 -17.29 -12.91
CA ILE A 89 7.14 -17.58 -13.67
C ILE A 89 7.38 -18.06 -15.10
N GLY A 90 8.58 -17.86 -15.63
CA GLY A 90 8.87 -18.08 -17.04
C GLY A 90 8.49 -19.46 -17.57
N VAL A 91 7.77 -19.52 -18.68
CA VAL A 91 7.40 -20.74 -19.43
C VAL A 91 7.50 -20.43 -20.91
N ASP A 92 8.65 -20.70 -21.54
CA ASP A 92 8.70 -20.58 -23.01
C ASP A 92 7.81 -21.67 -23.63
N VAL A 93 6.99 -21.29 -24.61
CA VAL A 93 6.08 -22.21 -25.30
C VAL A 93 6.42 -22.18 -26.79
N PHE A 94 6.64 -23.36 -27.37
CA PHE A 94 6.88 -23.52 -28.80
C PHE A 94 5.83 -24.43 -29.41
N ILE A 95 5.27 -24.01 -30.55
CA ILE A 95 4.28 -24.78 -31.33
C ILE A 95 4.93 -25.14 -32.66
N ASN A 96 5.15 -26.44 -32.91
CA ASN A 96 5.93 -26.94 -34.06
C ASN A 96 7.31 -26.28 -34.22
N GLY A 97 7.90 -25.81 -33.12
CA GLY A 97 9.18 -25.10 -33.09
C GLY A 97 9.08 -23.57 -33.15
N ASP A 98 7.92 -22.99 -33.46
CA ASP A 98 7.72 -21.54 -33.45
C ASP A 98 7.43 -21.03 -32.04
N PRO A 99 8.11 -19.97 -31.56
CA PRO A 99 7.83 -19.40 -30.25
C PRO A 99 6.45 -18.74 -30.22
N LEU A 100 5.70 -18.98 -29.14
CA LEU A 100 4.50 -18.23 -28.82
C LEU A 100 4.90 -16.87 -28.25
N ASP A 101 4.67 -15.82 -29.04
CA ASP A 101 4.88 -14.43 -28.64
C ASP A 101 3.77 -13.55 -29.21
N LEU A 102 2.95 -12.97 -28.33
CA LEU A 102 1.78 -12.17 -28.72
C LEU A 102 2.19 -10.90 -29.49
N ASN A 103 3.44 -10.43 -29.34
CA ASN A 103 3.93 -9.30 -30.11
C ASN A 103 4.13 -9.65 -31.60
N THR A 104 4.44 -10.91 -31.92
CA THR A 104 4.78 -11.36 -33.29
C THR A 104 3.69 -12.22 -33.94
N CYS A 105 2.70 -12.68 -33.16
CA CYS A 105 1.52 -13.37 -33.68
C CYS A 105 0.84 -12.56 -34.80
N LYS A 106 0.38 -13.25 -35.86
CA LYS A 106 -0.37 -12.62 -36.96
C LYS A 106 -1.71 -12.08 -36.49
N LYS A 107 -2.33 -12.77 -35.55
CA LYS A 107 -3.62 -12.41 -34.97
C LYS A 107 -3.74 -12.94 -33.55
N VAL A 108 -4.35 -12.12 -32.68
CA VAL A 108 -4.80 -12.51 -31.34
C VAL A 108 -6.30 -12.23 -31.27
N GLU A 109 -7.08 -13.27 -31.06
CA GLU A 109 -8.54 -13.23 -30.99
C GLU A 109 -9.01 -13.67 -29.61
N ASP A 110 -10.23 -13.25 -29.23
CA ASP A 110 -10.87 -13.63 -27.97
C ASP A 110 -9.96 -13.44 -26.75
N PHE A 111 -9.08 -12.44 -26.82
CA PHE A 111 -8.18 -12.13 -25.71
C PHE A 111 -8.99 -11.64 -24.53
N ARG A 112 -8.79 -12.30 -23.40
CA ARG A 112 -9.37 -11.94 -22.13
C ARG A 112 -8.34 -12.14 -21.02
N ARG A 113 -8.16 -11.10 -20.22
CA ARG A 113 -7.38 -11.13 -18.98
C ARG A 113 -8.32 -10.86 -17.82
N GLU A 114 -8.27 -11.70 -16.80
CA GLU A 114 -9.10 -11.59 -15.60
C GLU A 114 -8.24 -11.68 -14.34
N LEU A 115 -8.42 -10.71 -13.46
CA LEU A 115 -8.01 -10.82 -12.06
C LEU A 115 -9.28 -11.04 -11.24
N ASN A 116 -9.50 -12.27 -10.80
CA ASN A 116 -10.65 -12.62 -9.98
C ASN A 116 -10.32 -12.29 -8.52
N MET A 117 -10.86 -11.19 -8.03
CA MET A 117 -10.56 -10.68 -6.69
C MET A 117 -11.23 -11.52 -5.60
N LYS A 118 -12.37 -12.14 -5.92
CA LYS A 118 -13.12 -12.98 -4.97
C LYS A 118 -12.37 -14.24 -4.59
N GLU A 119 -11.73 -14.86 -5.58
CA GLU A 119 -11.06 -16.15 -5.46
C GLU A 119 -9.53 -16.04 -5.45
N GLY A 120 -8.98 -14.86 -5.80
CA GLY A 120 -7.57 -14.55 -5.67
C GLY A 120 -6.66 -15.20 -6.70
N TRP A 121 -7.08 -15.23 -7.96
CA TRP A 121 -6.28 -15.74 -9.06
C TRP A 121 -6.30 -14.80 -10.26
N TYR A 122 -5.24 -14.88 -11.04
CA TYR A 122 -5.06 -14.24 -12.33
C TYR A 122 -5.24 -15.27 -13.45
N GLN A 123 -5.92 -14.90 -14.54
CA GLN A 123 -6.06 -15.75 -15.71
C GLN A 123 -5.96 -14.93 -16.99
N ARG A 124 -5.33 -15.51 -18.01
CA ARG A 124 -5.30 -14.99 -19.37
C ARG A 124 -5.68 -16.08 -20.35
N SER A 125 -6.59 -15.76 -21.27
CA SER A 125 -7.03 -16.68 -22.32
C SER A 125 -7.12 -15.96 -23.66
N PHE A 126 -6.72 -16.62 -24.73
CA PHE A 126 -6.77 -16.06 -26.08
C PHE A 126 -6.60 -17.15 -27.14
N LYS A 127 -7.03 -16.85 -28.36
CA LYS A 127 -6.71 -17.62 -29.56
C LYS A 127 -5.61 -16.91 -30.33
N ALA A 128 -4.47 -17.57 -30.53
CA ALA A 128 -3.34 -17.04 -31.28
C ALA A 128 -3.24 -17.70 -32.65
N THR A 129 -3.01 -16.89 -33.70
CA THR A 129 -2.53 -17.36 -34.99
C THR A 129 -1.05 -17.02 -35.12
N LEU A 130 -0.20 -18.04 -35.11
CA LEU A 130 1.26 -17.87 -35.18
C LEU A 130 1.71 -17.43 -36.58
N PRO A 131 2.97 -16.96 -36.74
CA PRO A 131 3.55 -16.65 -38.05
C PRO A 131 3.45 -17.80 -39.08
N SER A 132 3.45 -19.05 -38.63
CA SER A 132 3.26 -20.26 -39.45
C SER A 132 1.80 -20.60 -39.80
N ASP A 133 0.85 -19.73 -39.46
CA ASP A 133 -0.60 -19.90 -39.65
C ASP A 133 -1.25 -20.98 -38.78
N ILE A 134 -0.50 -21.61 -37.86
CA ILE A 134 -1.05 -22.54 -36.85
C ILE A 134 -1.90 -21.76 -35.86
N GLN A 135 -3.07 -22.32 -35.51
CA GLN A 135 -3.97 -21.76 -34.50
C GLN A 135 -3.96 -22.57 -33.21
N VAL A 136 -3.78 -21.88 -32.09
CA VAL A 136 -3.85 -22.46 -30.74
C VAL A 136 -4.71 -21.61 -29.82
N ASN A 137 -5.45 -22.26 -28.91
CA ASN A 137 -6.05 -21.58 -27.77
C ASN A 137 -5.14 -21.73 -26.56
N ILE A 138 -4.89 -20.61 -25.89
CA ILE A 138 -4.07 -20.53 -24.70
C ILE A 138 -4.95 -20.18 -23.52
N LYS A 139 -4.68 -20.81 -22.37
CA LYS A 139 -5.25 -20.43 -21.08
C LYS A 139 -4.18 -20.61 -20.00
N ALA A 140 -3.77 -19.51 -19.38
CA ALA A 140 -2.81 -19.47 -18.29
C ALA A 140 -3.51 -18.98 -17.02
N THR A 141 -3.48 -19.76 -15.94
CA THR A 141 -4.03 -19.40 -14.62
C THR A 141 -2.90 -19.38 -13.60
N ARG A 142 -2.80 -18.32 -12.78
CA ARG A 142 -1.72 -18.12 -11.82
C ARG A 142 -2.24 -17.54 -10.50
N PHE A 143 -1.63 -17.94 -9.39
CA PHE A 143 -1.83 -17.31 -8.09
C PHE A 143 -0.60 -17.49 -7.20
N LEU A 144 -0.48 -16.63 -6.18
CA LEU A 144 0.46 -16.78 -5.07
C LEU A 144 -0.31 -17.28 -3.86
N SER A 145 0.16 -18.36 -3.24
CA SER A 145 -0.56 -19.00 -2.13
C SER A 145 -0.60 -18.09 -0.91
N LEU A 146 -1.78 -17.90 -0.31
CA LEU A 146 -1.92 -17.25 1.00
C LEU A 146 -1.59 -18.17 2.18
N ASP A 147 -1.58 -19.50 1.98
CA ASP A 147 -1.36 -20.51 3.04
C ASP A 147 0.09 -21.02 3.09
N ILE A 148 0.86 -20.76 2.03
CA ILE A 148 2.25 -21.18 1.88
C ILE A 148 3.02 -20.00 1.27
N ASP A 149 3.52 -19.13 2.12
CA ASP A 149 4.14 -17.84 1.78
C ASP A 149 5.14 -17.92 0.62
N GLU A 150 5.91 -19.01 0.54
CA GLU A 150 7.04 -19.16 -0.37
C GLU A 150 6.66 -19.58 -1.81
N VAL A 151 5.42 -20.00 -2.08
CA VAL A 151 5.06 -20.64 -3.37
C VAL A 151 3.86 -20.02 -4.09
N GLY A 152 4.01 -19.87 -5.40
CA GLY A 152 2.95 -19.66 -6.37
C GLY A 152 2.76 -20.88 -7.27
N ALA A 153 1.64 -20.89 -7.98
CA ALA A 153 1.28 -21.97 -8.90
C ALA A 153 0.81 -21.39 -10.24
N ILE A 154 1.20 -22.05 -11.33
CA ILE A 154 0.80 -21.75 -12.69
C ILE A 154 0.23 -23.01 -13.33
N GLU A 155 -0.94 -22.89 -13.94
CA GLU A 155 -1.48 -23.84 -14.90
C GLU A 155 -1.46 -23.19 -16.29
N TYR A 156 -0.73 -23.78 -17.23
CA TYR A 156 -0.61 -23.30 -18.59
C TYR A 156 -1.14 -24.33 -19.59
N GLN A 157 -2.20 -23.98 -20.30
CA GLN A 157 -2.90 -24.88 -21.22
C GLN A 157 -2.71 -24.42 -22.67
N VAL A 158 -2.36 -25.36 -23.54
CA VAL A 158 -2.32 -25.19 -24.99
C VAL A 158 -3.29 -26.18 -25.61
N THR A 159 -4.28 -25.66 -26.34
CA THR A 159 -5.25 -26.47 -27.08
C THR A 159 -5.04 -26.27 -28.57
N SER A 160 -4.87 -27.36 -29.31
CA SER A 160 -4.75 -27.28 -30.76
C SER A 160 -6.10 -27.00 -31.42
N VAL A 161 -6.18 -26.07 -32.37
CA VAL A 161 -7.46 -25.69 -33.00
C VAL A 161 -7.68 -26.41 -34.33
N ASP A 162 -6.71 -26.37 -35.23
CA ASP A 162 -6.90 -26.69 -36.64
C ASP A 162 -6.13 -27.93 -37.12
N ALA A 163 -5.04 -28.30 -36.45
CA ALA A 163 -4.14 -29.39 -36.85
C ALA A 163 -3.62 -30.24 -35.67
N ASP A 164 -2.91 -31.32 -35.95
CA ASP A 164 -2.06 -31.97 -34.96
C ASP A 164 -0.76 -31.17 -34.82
N ILE A 165 -0.30 -30.94 -33.60
CA ILE A 165 0.85 -30.09 -33.31
C ILE A 165 1.82 -30.77 -32.33
N ASP A 166 3.08 -30.37 -32.38
CA ASP A 166 4.06 -30.63 -31.33
C ASP A 166 4.15 -29.40 -30.44
N VAL A 167 3.82 -29.57 -29.15
CA VAL A 167 3.93 -28.51 -28.16
C VAL A 167 5.14 -28.79 -27.29
N LYS A 168 6.03 -27.80 -27.20
CA LYS A 168 7.16 -27.82 -26.27
C LYS A 168 7.02 -26.73 -25.23
N PHE A 169 6.96 -27.13 -23.96
CA PHE A 169 7.06 -26.22 -22.82
C PHE A 169 8.49 -26.20 -22.29
N VAL A 170 8.99 -25.02 -21.93
CA VAL A 170 10.25 -24.84 -21.22
C VAL A 170 10.01 -23.91 -20.03
N PRO A 171 9.41 -24.39 -18.92
CA PRO A 171 9.48 -23.70 -17.64
C PRO A 171 10.93 -23.42 -17.26
N TYR A 172 11.21 -22.20 -16.80
CA TYR A 172 12.55 -21.77 -16.44
C TYR A 172 12.61 -20.90 -15.18
N LEU A 173 13.83 -20.80 -14.64
CA LEU A 173 14.24 -19.80 -13.65
C LEU A 173 15.31 -18.91 -14.27
N ASP A 174 15.26 -17.61 -13.96
CA ASP A 174 16.21 -16.63 -14.48
C ASP A 174 16.63 -15.61 -13.41
N SER A 175 17.91 -15.56 -13.07
CA SER A 175 18.50 -14.56 -12.17
C SER A 175 19.26 -13.44 -12.90
N GLY A 176 19.20 -13.41 -14.23
CA GLY A 176 19.75 -12.34 -15.08
C GLY A 176 18.86 -11.09 -15.18
N ILE A 177 18.00 -10.86 -14.19
CA ILE A 177 17.06 -9.74 -14.14
C ILE A 177 17.76 -8.42 -13.82
N THR A 178 17.12 -7.32 -14.21
CA THR A 178 17.55 -5.93 -13.93
C THR A 178 16.41 -5.13 -13.29
N ASN A 179 16.74 -4.01 -12.66
CA ASN A 179 15.78 -3.01 -12.20
C ASN A 179 15.76 -1.84 -13.19
N GLU A 180 14.58 -1.28 -13.45
CA GLU A 180 14.44 -0.07 -14.28
C GLU A 180 14.94 1.18 -13.53
N ASP A 181 14.75 1.23 -12.20
CA ASP A 181 15.12 2.37 -11.35
C ASP A 181 16.48 2.18 -10.65
N SER A 182 17.56 1.99 -11.43
CA SER A 182 18.94 1.91 -10.92
C SER A 182 19.63 3.27 -10.98
N ASN A 183 20.27 3.72 -9.89
CA ASN A 183 20.99 5.00 -9.90
C ASN A 183 22.26 4.96 -10.76
N TRP A 184 22.89 3.79 -10.89
CA TRP A 184 24.25 3.60 -11.44
C TRP A 184 24.41 2.36 -12.35
N ASP A 185 23.32 1.73 -12.79
CA ASP A 185 23.31 0.45 -13.52
C ASP A 185 24.08 -0.67 -12.79
N ASP A 186 24.07 -0.63 -11.45
CA ASP A 186 24.71 -1.62 -10.58
C ASP A 186 24.11 -3.03 -10.79
N LYS A 187 24.94 -4.06 -10.70
CA LYS A 187 24.48 -5.43 -10.53
C LYS A 187 23.92 -5.60 -9.12
N PHE A 188 22.63 -5.88 -8.97
CA PHE A 188 22.00 -6.03 -7.66
C PHE A 188 22.07 -7.44 -7.07
N TRP A 189 22.17 -8.46 -7.92
CA TRP A 189 22.18 -9.86 -7.52
C TRP A 189 23.50 -10.54 -7.83
N ASN A 190 23.96 -11.39 -6.92
CA ASN A 190 25.04 -12.34 -7.18
C ASN A 190 24.47 -13.76 -7.20
N THR A 191 24.49 -14.42 -8.35
CA THR A 191 24.11 -15.84 -8.45
C THR A 191 25.29 -16.69 -8.02
N THR A 192 25.08 -17.55 -7.03
CA THR A 192 26.14 -18.40 -6.46
C THR A 192 26.04 -19.83 -6.96
N ASN A 193 24.83 -20.29 -7.29
CA ASN A 193 24.63 -21.65 -7.74
C ASN A 193 23.36 -21.78 -8.60
N VAL A 194 23.43 -22.66 -9.59
CA VAL A 194 22.28 -23.07 -10.41
C VAL A 194 22.22 -24.60 -10.32
N ILE A 195 21.08 -25.13 -9.92
CA ILE A 195 20.86 -26.55 -9.64
C ILE A 195 19.68 -27.04 -10.47
N SER A 196 19.80 -28.25 -11.01
CA SER A 196 18.74 -28.95 -11.73
C SER A 196 18.75 -30.41 -11.29
N GLU A 197 17.61 -30.90 -10.84
CA GLU A 197 17.43 -32.25 -10.31
C GLU A 197 16.05 -32.79 -10.72
N GLY A 198 16.02 -33.72 -11.68
CA GLY A 198 14.77 -34.29 -12.17
C GLY A 198 13.86 -33.22 -12.78
N ASN A 199 12.67 -33.04 -12.21
CA ASN A 199 11.71 -32.00 -12.60
C ASN A 199 11.75 -30.75 -11.70
N GLN A 200 12.78 -30.61 -10.85
CA GLN A 200 13.00 -29.47 -9.98
C GLN A 200 14.25 -28.68 -10.40
N ALA A 201 14.21 -27.36 -10.24
CA ALA A 201 15.37 -26.50 -10.44
C ALA A 201 15.43 -25.42 -9.35
N PHE A 202 16.65 -24.98 -9.07
CA PHE A 202 16.92 -23.99 -8.04
C PHE A 202 18.01 -23.02 -8.51
N ILE A 203 17.86 -21.74 -8.19
CA ILE A 203 18.91 -20.75 -8.30
C ILE A 203 19.15 -20.16 -6.92
N GLU A 204 20.38 -20.33 -6.41
CA GLU A 204 20.84 -19.65 -5.20
C GLU A 204 21.49 -18.33 -5.61
N SER A 205 21.05 -17.25 -4.98
CA SER A 205 21.63 -15.93 -5.16
C SER A 205 21.59 -15.15 -3.86
N HIS A 206 22.30 -14.03 -3.81
CA HIS A 206 22.15 -13.06 -2.74
C HIS A 206 22.19 -11.64 -3.27
N THR A 207 21.57 -10.72 -2.54
CA THR A 207 21.71 -9.29 -2.84
C THR A 207 23.14 -8.85 -2.63
N MET A 208 23.62 -7.98 -3.51
CA MET A 208 24.88 -7.27 -3.31
C MET A 208 24.72 -6.32 -2.09
N LYS A 209 25.82 -6.03 -1.38
CA LYS A 209 25.89 -5.17 -0.17
C LYS A 209 25.14 -5.70 1.08
N THR A 210 23.85 -6.04 0.97
CA THR A 210 23.03 -6.52 2.11
C THR A 210 23.14 -8.03 2.36
N ASN A 211 23.56 -8.82 1.37
CA ASN A 211 23.74 -10.28 1.48
C ASN A 211 22.48 -11.04 1.94
N PHE A 212 21.28 -10.56 1.57
CA PHE A 212 20.07 -11.37 1.72
C PHE A 212 20.18 -12.54 0.75
N ALA A 213 20.34 -13.75 1.28
CA ALA A 213 20.42 -14.96 0.49
C ALA A 213 19.01 -15.46 0.15
N ILE A 214 18.81 -15.85 -1.10
CA ILE A 214 17.55 -16.37 -1.61
C ILE A 214 17.79 -17.64 -2.41
N CYS A 215 16.81 -18.54 -2.39
CA CYS A 215 16.72 -19.62 -3.35
C CYS A 215 15.42 -19.46 -4.13
N THR A 216 15.56 -19.16 -5.41
CA THR A 216 14.45 -19.16 -6.38
C THR A 216 14.28 -20.59 -6.87
N PHE A 217 13.07 -21.11 -6.85
CA PHE A 217 12.84 -22.52 -7.13
C PHE A 217 11.67 -22.76 -8.06
N MET A 218 11.69 -23.90 -8.75
CA MET A 218 10.54 -24.42 -9.48
C MET A 218 10.47 -25.95 -9.43
N GLN A 219 9.25 -26.47 -9.59
CA GLN A 219 8.96 -27.84 -9.98
C GLN A 219 7.86 -27.80 -11.04
N SER A 220 7.95 -28.65 -12.07
CA SER A 220 6.92 -28.73 -13.10
C SER A 220 6.47 -30.15 -13.41
N GLN A 221 5.24 -30.26 -13.91
CA GLN A 221 4.62 -31.52 -14.30
C GLN A 221 3.77 -31.31 -15.55
N LEU A 222 3.87 -32.22 -16.51
CA LEU A 222 3.09 -32.19 -17.74
C LEU A 222 1.88 -33.12 -17.63
N MET A 223 0.72 -32.65 -18.07
CA MET A 223 -0.54 -33.37 -18.09
C MET A 223 -1.10 -33.40 -19.51
N TYR A 224 -1.56 -34.57 -19.95
CA TYR A 224 -2.21 -34.74 -21.26
C TYR A 224 -3.29 -35.82 -21.14
N LYS A 225 -4.48 -35.54 -21.69
CA LYS A 225 -5.67 -36.42 -21.57
C LYS A 225 -6.06 -36.77 -20.13
N GLY A 226 -5.81 -35.85 -19.20
CA GLY A 226 -6.14 -36.02 -17.77
C GLY A 226 -5.13 -36.86 -16.98
N GLU A 227 -4.06 -37.33 -17.62
CA GLU A 227 -3.01 -38.14 -16.98
C GLU A 227 -1.69 -37.38 -16.96
N THR A 228 -0.86 -37.68 -15.95
CA THR A 228 0.52 -37.20 -15.90
C THR A 228 1.32 -37.86 -17.01
N VAL A 229 2.03 -37.05 -17.79
CA VAL A 229 2.99 -37.56 -18.76
C VAL A 229 4.29 -37.87 -18.02
N GLU A 230 4.60 -39.16 -17.88
CA GLU A 230 5.89 -39.60 -17.30
C GLU A 230 7.03 -39.33 -18.28
N GLN A 231 7.56 -38.11 -18.22
CA GLN A 231 8.69 -37.65 -19.02
C GLN A 231 9.71 -36.97 -18.11
N ASN A 232 10.98 -37.41 -18.20
CA ASN A 232 12.09 -36.63 -17.67
C ASN A 232 12.32 -35.42 -18.60
N PRO A 233 12.33 -34.18 -18.08
CA PRO A 233 12.56 -33.01 -18.92
C PRO A 233 13.96 -33.02 -19.53
N SER A 234 14.09 -32.49 -20.74
CA SER A 234 15.40 -32.12 -21.26
C SER A 234 15.91 -30.88 -20.53
N GLU A 235 17.07 -30.96 -19.89
CA GLU A 235 17.66 -29.81 -19.20
C GLU A 235 18.37 -28.87 -20.18
N THR A 236 18.19 -27.56 -19.97
CA THR A 236 19.14 -26.55 -20.46
C THR A 236 19.57 -25.70 -19.28
N LYS A 237 20.89 -25.58 -19.08
CA LYS A 237 21.48 -24.86 -17.95
C LYS A 237 22.55 -23.90 -18.44
N LYS A 238 22.48 -22.67 -17.96
CA LYS A 238 23.42 -21.56 -18.20
C LYS A 238 23.84 -20.95 -16.86
N GLU A 239 24.68 -19.92 -16.90
CA GLU A 239 25.22 -19.28 -15.70
C GLU A 239 24.14 -18.67 -14.78
N LEU A 240 23.13 -18.02 -15.36
CA LEU A 240 22.06 -17.30 -14.63
C LEU A 240 20.67 -17.88 -14.89
N TRP A 241 20.59 -19.02 -15.57
CA TRP A 241 19.33 -19.53 -16.13
C TRP A 241 19.31 -21.04 -16.15
N VAL A 242 18.15 -21.63 -15.83
CA VAL A 242 17.90 -23.06 -15.94
C VAL A 242 16.47 -23.31 -16.40
N GLY A 243 16.29 -24.22 -17.34
CA GLY A 243 14.98 -24.57 -17.87
C GLY A 243 14.84 -26.04 -18.22
N HIS A 244 13.58 -26.51 -18.17
CA HIS A 244 13.20 -27.91 -18.31
C HIS A 244 12.26 -28.09 -19.49
N GLY A 245 12.71 -28.74 -20.55
CA GLY A 245 11.93 -28.95 -21.77
C GLY A 245 11.05 -30.20 -21.71
N TYR A 246 9.75 -30.02 -21.93
CA TYR A 246 8.76 -31.09 -22.10
C TYR A 246 8.16 -30.99 -23.49
N SER A 247 8.05 -32.11 -24.21
CA SER A 247 7.52 -32.15 -25.57
C SER A 247 6.40 -33.17 -25.66
N GLN A 248 5.26 -32.75 -26.19
CA GLN A 248 4.07 -33.59 -26.33
C GLN A 248 3.41 -33.33 -27.68
N LYS A 249 3.09 -34.41 -28.40
CA LYS A 249 2.21 -34.34 -29.56
C LYS A 249 0.77 -34.18 -29.09
N VAL A 250 0.08 -33.19 -29.62
CA VAL A 250 -1.28 -32.81 -29.25
C VAL A 250 -2.16 -32.93 -30.49
N GLY A 251 -3.18 -33.78 -30.43
CA GLY A 251 -4.14 -33.93 -31.52
C GLY A 251 -5.02 -32.69 -31.66
N LYS A 252 -5.58 -32.49 -32.85
CA LYS A 252 -6.58 -31.45 -33.10
C LYS A 252 -7.71 -31.49 -32.07
N GLY A 253 -7.99 -30.34 -31.45
CA GLY A 253 -9.04 -30.18 -30.43
C GLY A 253 -8.67 -30.68 -29.04
N GLU A 254 -7.47 -31.26 -28.87
CA GLU A 254 -6.98 -31.75 -27.58
C GLU A 254 -6.13 -30.68 -26.88
N THR A 255 -6.00 -30.82 -25.56
CA THR A 255 -5.28 -29.89 -24.69
C THR A 255 -4.14 -30.60 -23.98
N VAL A 256 -2.97 -29.96 -23.96
CA VAL A 256 -1.86 -30.28 -23.07
C VAL A 256 -1.75 -29.18 -22.01
N THR A 257 -1.42 -29.58 -20.78
CA THR A 257 -1.34 -28.67 -19.63
C THR A 257 0.01 -28.82 -18.93
N LEU A 258 0.66 -27.71 -18.60
CA LEU A 258 1.81 -27.66 -17.71
C LEU A 258 1.37 -27.10 -16.36
N HIS A 259 1.62 -27.84 -15.28
CA HIS A 259 1.59 -27.31 -13.92
C HIS A 259 3.01 -26.93 -13.52
N LYS A 260 3.19 -25.70 -13.00
CA LYS A 260 4.45 -25.22 -12.45
C LYS A 260 4.22 -24.65 -11.05
N PHE A 261 4.97 -25.12 -10.08
CA PHE A 261 5.03 -24.57 -8.73
C PHE A 261 6.39 -23.90 -8.56
N GLY A 262 6.44 -22.68 -8.01
CA GLY A 262 7.69 -21.97 -7.83
C GLY A 262 7.57 -20.74 -6.96
N GLY A 263 8.70 -20.13 -6.62
CA GLY A 263 8.74 -18.97 -5.73
C GLY A 263 10.10 -18.84 -5.05
N TYR A 264 10.11 -18.39 -3.80
CA TYR A 264 11.33 -18.00 -3.09
C TYR A 264 11.38 -18.53 -1.66
N THR A 265 12.52 -19.08 -1.27
CA THR A 265 12.90 -19.17 0.15
C THR A 265 13.99 -18.13 0.44
N VAL A 266 13.95 -17.51 1.62
CA VAL A 266 14.76 -16.33 1.93
C VAL A 266 15.48 -16.46 3.27
N SER A 267 16.66 -15.85 3.38
CA SER A 267 17.48 -15.87 4.60
C SER A 267 16.86 -15.13 5.78
N LEU A 268 15.79 -14.35 5.55
CA LEU A 268 14.98 -13.77 6.60
C LEU A 268 14.21 -14.83 7.39
N ASN A 269 13.84 -15.94 6.76
CA ASN A 269 12.97 -16.97 7.35
C ASN A 269 13.69 -18.31 7.57
N HIS A 270 14.79 -18.52 6.85
CA HIS A 270 15.59 -19.75 6.94
C HIS A 270 17.08 -19.41 7.07
N LYS A 271 17.88 -20.39 7.50
CA LYS A 271 19.34 -20.25 7.46
C LYS A 271 19.83 -20.25 6.00
N PRO A 272 20.79 -19.39 5.62
CA PRO A 272 21.31 -19.33 4.24
C PRO A 272 21.72 -20.69 3.67
N GLU A 273 22.39 -21.54 4.45
CA GLU A 273 22.90 -22.85 3.98
C GLU A 273 21.77 -23.90 3.81
N GLY A 274 20.56 -23.58 4.25
CA GLY A 274 19.40 -24.47 4.22
C GLY A 274 18.34 -24.11 3.18
N LEU A 275 18.55 -23.06 2.36
CA LEU A 275 17.51 -22.51 1.49
C LEU A 275 17.00 -23.51 0.45
N VAL A 276 17.88 -24.25 -0.23
CA VAL A 276 17.47 -25.30 -1.19
C VAL A 276 16.67 -26.41 -0.51
N GLN A 277 17.01 -26.78 0.73
CA GLN A 277 16.25 -27.80 1.46
C GLN A 277 14.87 -27.29 1.90
N ALA A 278 14.77 -26.03 2.31
CA ALA A 278 13.49 -25.38 2.58
C ALA A 278 12.63 -25.34 1.30
N ALA A 279 13.22 -24.95 0.16
CA ALA A 279 12.56 -24.93 -1.14
C ALA A 279 12.04 -26.32 -1.54
N LYS A 280 12.85 -27.37 -1.35
CA LYS A 280 12.42 -28.77 -1.58
C LYS A 280 11.24 -29.18 -0.70
N ALA A 281 11.22 -28.77 0.56
CA ALA A 281 10.11 -29.06 1.47
C ALA A 281 8.81 -28.34 1.04
N VAL A 282 8.91 -27.07 0.62
CA VAL A 282 7.80 -26.29 0.07
C VAL A 282 7.27 -26.93 -1.22
N LEU A 283 8.15 -27.25 -2.17
CA LEU A 283 7.79 -27.91 -3.43
C LEU A 283 7.13 -29.27 -3.21
N LYS A 284 7.63 -30.05 -2.24
CA LYS A 284 6.99 -31.32 -1.87
C LYS A 284 5.56 -31.10 -1.38
N LYS A 285 5.34 -30.15 -0.46
CA LYS A 285 4.00 -29.82 0.05
C LYS A 285 3.07 -29.38 -1.09
N ALA A 286 3.55 -28.51 -1.98
CA ALA A 286 2.76 -27.99 -3.10
C ALA A 286 2.41 -29.10 -4.12
N SER A 287 3.37 -29.94 -4.48
CA SER A 287 3.17 -31.02 -5.46
C SER A 287 2.36 -32.20 -4.91
N ASP A 288 2.49 -32.53 -3.62
CA ASP A 288 1.63 -33.53 -2.96
C ASP A 288 0.14 -33.10 -2.98
N LEU A 289 -0.13 -31.79 -2.87
CA LEU A 289 -1.49 -31.22 -2.95
C LEU A 289 -1.98 -31.14 -4.39
N GLY A 290 -1.13 -30.70 -5.32
CA GLY A 290 -1.48 -30.41 -6.71
C GLY A 290 -2.17 -29.05 -6.90
N PHE A 291 -2.27 -28.63 -8.17
CA PHE A 291 -2.76 -27.29 -8.55
C PHE A 291 -4.19 -27.03 -8.04
N GLU A 292 -5.12 -27.95 -8.29
CA GLU A 292 -6.53 -27.80 -7.91
C GLU A 292 -6.75 -27.67 -6.41
N ALA A 293 -6.02 -28.45 -5.60
CA ALA A 293 -6.15 -28.38 -4.15
C ALA A 293 -5.59 -27.05 -3.61
N LEU A 294 -4.46 -26.59 -4.15
CA LEU A 294 -3.89 -25.28 -3.80
C LEU A 294 -4.82 -24.12 -4.23
N LEU A 295 -5.42 -24.19 -5.41
CA LEU A 295 -6.39 -23.19 -5.86
C LEU A 295 -7.62 -23.17 -4.94
N ASN A 296 -8.10 -24.33 -4.49
CA ASN A 296 -9.19 -24.40 -3.53
C ASN A 296 -8.82 -23.86 -2.15
N GLN A 297 -7.56 -23.98 -1.71
CA GLN A 297 -7.05 -23.33 -0.50
C GLN A 297 -7.03 -21.80 -0.67
N GLN A 298 -6.50 -21.31 -1.80
CA GLN A 298 -6.51 -19.89 -2.15
C GLN A 298 -7.92 -19.29 -2.08
N LYS A 299 -8.91 -19.96 -2.70
CA LYS A 299 -10.33 -19.54 -2.66
C LYS A 299 -10.87 -19.41 -1.24
N LYS A 300 -10.52 -20.35 -0.36
CA LYS A 300 -10.95 -20.34 1.05
C LYS A 300 -10.29 -19.21 1.84
N ALA A 301 -8.99 -19.01 1.65
CA ALA A 301 -8.25 -17.93 2.30
C ALA A 301 -8.80 -16.56 1.88
N TRP A 302 -9.08 -16.34 0.59
CA TRP A 302 -9.72 -15.10 0.13
C TRP A 302 -11.15 -14.94 0.64
N ALA A 303 -11.94 -16.02 0.71
CA ALA A 303 -13.28 -15.94 1.29
C ALA A 303 -13.24 -15.45 2.76
N GLN A 304 -12.26 -15.89 3.55
CA GLN A 304 -12.06 -15.42 4.93
C GLN A 304 -11.64 -13.95 5.00
N ILE A 305 -10.79 -13.48 4.08
CA ILE A 305 -10.43 -12.07 3.99
C ILE A 305 -11.69 -11.25 3.69
N TRP A 306 -12.46 -11.64 2.66
CA TRP A 306 -13.66 -10.92 2.23
C TRP A 306 -14.78 -10.94 3.27
N GLU A 307 -14.87 -11.96 4.11
CA GLU A 307 -15.84 -12.02 5.21
C GLU A 307 -15.74 -10.81 6.14
N MET A 308 -14.53 -10.27 6.33
CA MET A 308 -14.28 -9.10 7.19
C MET A 308 -14.08 -7.80 6.42
N SER A 309 -13.45 -7.84 5.25
CA SER A 309 -13.05 -6.63 4.54
C SER A 309 -14.01 -6.17 3.46
N ASP A 310 -14.98 -6.99 3.00
CA ASP A 310 -15.84 -6.59 1.88
C ASP A 310 -16.64 -5.32 2.20
N ILE A 311 -16.73 -4.46 1.18
CA ILE A 311 -17.67 -3.36 1.13
C ILE A 311 -18.59 -3.60 -0.06
N ALA A 312 -19.87 -3.83 0.23
CA ALA A 312 -20.89 -3.98 -0.79
C ALA A 312 -21.48 -2.61 -1.13
N ILE A 313 -21.60 -2.29 -2.42
CA ILE A 313 -22.26 -1.10 -2.96
C ILE A 313 -23.30 -1.57 -3.97
N GLU A 314 -24.57 -1.22 -3.74
CA GLU A 314 -25.67 -1.51 -4.63
C GLU A 314 -26.02 -0.27 -5.47
N GLY A 315 -26.20 -0.46 -6.78
CA GLY A 315 -26.62 0.61 -7.70
C GLY A 315 -25.50 1.15 -8.60
N ASP A 316 -24.24 0.96 -8.21
CA ASP A 316 -23.07 1.41 -8.97
C ASP A 316 -21.97 0.35 -9.04
N ILE A 317 -21.87 -0.31 -10.20
CA ILE A 317 -20.89 -1.36 -10.45
C ILE A 317 -19.45 -0.83 -10.55
N LYS A 318 -19.24 0.40 -11.05
CA LYS A 318 -17.89 0.96 -11.17
C LYS A 318 -17.33 1.33 -9.80
N ALA A 319 -18.17 1.88 -8.92
CA ALA A 319 -17.82 2.11 -7.51
C ALA A 319 -17.55 0.80 -6.78
N GLN A 320 -18.39 -0.22 -6.97
CA GLN A 320 -18.22 -1.54 -6.36
C GLN A 320 -16.90 -2.22 -6.79
N GLN A 321 -16.59 -2.16 -8.08
CA GLN A 321 -15.34 -2.70 -8.62
C GLN A 321 -14.12 -1.99 -8.03
N GLY A 322 -14.16 -0.65 -7.95
CA GLY A 322 -13.07 0.16 -7.42
C GLY A 322 -12.74 -0.16 -5.96
N ILE A 323 -13.74 -0.19 -5.07
CA ILE A 323 -13.48 -0.48 -3.66
C ILE A 323 -12.95 -1.90 -3.44
N ARG A 324 -13.49 -2.91 -4.15
CA ARG A 324 -12.99 -4.29 -4.04
C ARG A 324 -11.58 -4.42 -4.62
N PHE A 325 -11.26 -3.73 -5.71
CA PHE A 325 -9.89 -3.71 -6.22
C PHE A 325 -8.88 -3.17 -5.20
N ASN A 326 -9.24 -2.06 -4.56
CA ASN A 326 -8.40 -1.40 -3.57
C ASN A 326 -8.18 -2.28 -2.35
N ILE A 327 -9.24 -2.91 -1.83
CA ILE A 327 -9.16 -3.84 -0.69
C ILE A 327 -8.38 -5.10 -1.05
N PHE A 328 -8.57 -5.63 -2.26
CA PHE A 328 -7.84 -6.79 -2.76
C PHE A 328 -6.32 -6.50 -2.78
N GLN A 329 -5.91 -5.39 -3.40
CA GLN A 329 -4.49 -5.05 -3.54
C GLN A 329 -3.80 -4.69 -2.21
N LEU A 330 -4.52 -4.08 -1.25
CA LEU A 330 -4.01 -3.90 0.12
C LEU A 330 -3.67 -5.25 0.77
N ASN A 331 -4.59 -6.22 0.70
CA ASN A 331 -4.40 -7.55 1.26
C ASN A 331 -3.32 -8.37 0.52
N GLN A 332 -3.12 -8.15 -0.77
CA GLN A 332 -2.00 -8.73 -1.52
C GLN A 332 -0.64 -8.20 -1.07
N THR A 333 -0.60 -6.95 -0.62
CA THR A 333 0.64 -6.28 -0.21
C THR A 333 1.01 -6.58 1.24
N TYR A 334 0.04 -6.61 2.14
CA TYR A 334 0.31 -6.84 3.57
C TYR A 334 -0.83 -7.62 4.25
N LEU A 335 -0.48 -8.78 4.81
CA LEU A 335 -1.41 -9.63 5.57
C LEU A 335 -1.28 -9.47 7.09
N GLY A 336 -0.26 -8.75 7.56
CA GLY A 336 0.01 -8.63 8.99
C GLY A 336 0.65 -9.86 9.63
N THR A 337 1.23 -10.77 8.84
CA THR A 337 1.88 -12.00 9.33
C THR A 337 3.27 -11.71 9.90
N ASP A 338 4.03 -10.80 9.30
CA ASP A 338 5.40 -10.44 9.69
C ASP A 338 5.53 -9.00 10.22
N SER A 339 6.10 -8.83 11.43
CA SER A 339 6.33 -7.51 12.05
C SER A 339 7.57 -6.78 11.54
N ARG A 340 8.37 -7.41 10.69
CA ARG A 340 9.54 -6.80 10.04
C ARG A 340 9.18 -6.10 8.73
N LEU A 341 8.00 -6.40 8.18
CA LEU A 341 7.52 -5.84 6.92
C LEU A 341 6.61 -4.63 7.16
N ASN A 342 6.47 -3.82 6.11
CA ASN A 342 5.59 -2.67 6.05
C ASN A 342 4.99 -2.55 4.64
N ILE A 343 4.24 -1.49 4.37
CA ILE A 343 3.48 -1.29 3.14
C ILE A 343 4.19 -0.23 2.30
N GLY A 344 4.73 -0.63 1.16
CA GLY A 344 5.32 0.31 0.20
C GLY A 344 4.24 1.09 -0.56
N PRO A 345 4.49 2.36 -0.96
CA PRO A 345 3.52 3.17 -1.73
C PRO A 345 2.99 2.50 -2.99
N LYS A 346 3.82 1.70 -3.67
CA LYS A 346 3.43 0.87 -4.82
C LYS A 346 3.43 -0.64 -4.56
N GLY A 347 3.55 -1.05 -3.29
CA GLY A 347 3.59 -2.46 -2.87
C GLY A 347 4.54 -3.30 -3.74
N PHE A 348 4.03 -4.42 -4.26
CA PHE A 348 4.76 -5.34 -5.14
C PHE A 348 4.40 -5.18 -6.62
N THR A 349 4.11 -3.95 -7.06
CA THR A 349 3.55 -3.70 -8.40
C THR A 349 4.44 -2.85 -9.29
N GLY A 350 5.56 -2.33 -8.76
CA GLY A 350 6.47 -1.46 -9.48
C GLY A 350 7.65 -1.03 -8.62
N GLU A 351 8.59 -0.29 -9.21
CA GLU A 351 9.84 0.09 -8.54
C GLU A 351 9.84 1.52 -7.98
N LYS A 352 8.99 2.43 -8.51
CA LYS A 352 8.90 3.81 -8.02
C LYS A 352 8.56 3.84 -6.52
N TYR A 353 9.23 4.73 -5.79
CA TYR A 353 9.27 4.82 -4.32
C TYR A 353 10.03 3.68 -3.60
N GLY A 354 10.62 2.74 -4.33
CA GLY A 354 11.53 1.72 -3.82
C GLY A 354 10.88 0.67 -2.92
N GLY A 355 9.55 0.56 -2.88
CA GLY A 355 8.83 -0.33 -1.96
C GLY A 355 9.07 -0.04 -0.47
N SER A 356 9.63 1.13 -0.15
CA SER A 356 10.03 1.55 1.20
C SER A 356 8.85 1.96 2.06
N THR A 357 9.09 2.10 3.36
CA THR A 357 8.10 2.61 4.34
C THR A 357 8.06 4.14 4.34
N TYR A 358 6.84 4.70 4.35
CA TYR A 358 6.54 6.14 4.43
C TYR A 358 5.55 6.43 5.58
N TRP A 359 5.23 7.69 5.84
CA TRP A 359 4.20 8.12 6.81
C TRP A 359 2.78 7.67 6.44
N ASP A 360 2.56 7.30 5.17
CA ASP A 360 1.35 6.71 4.61
C ASP A 360 0.79 5.56 5.47
N THR A 361 1.66 4.74 6.02
CA THR A 361 1.28 3.58 6.84
C THR A 361 0.48 4.02 8.06
N GLU A 362 1.02 4.97 8.81
CA GLU A 362 0.41 5.45 10.04
C GLU A 362 -0.80 6.35 9.78
N ALA A 363 -0.73 7.19 8.75
CA ALA A 363 -1.78 8.17 8.45
C ALA A 363 -3.00 7.58 7.71
N TYR A 364 -2.82 6.54 6.89
CA TYR A 364 -3.88 6.02 6.02
C TYR A 364 -4.09 4.51 6.12
N CYS A 365 -3.04 3.71 6.17
CA CYS A 365 -3.19 2.25 6.14
C CYS A 365 -3.65 1.67 7.48
N LEU A 366 -3.15 2.22 8.59
CA LEU A 366 -3.41 1.70 9.93
C LEU A 366 -4.92 1.61 10.27
N PRO A 367 -5.78 2.62 9.97
CA PRO A 367 -7.23 2.51 10.15
C PRO A 367 -7.85 1.28 9.49
N PHE A 368 -7.48 1.00 8.23
CA PHE A 368 -7.98 -0.16 7.50
C PHE A 368 -7.59 -1.48 8.18
N TYR A 369 -6.30 -1.65 8.54
CA TYR A 369 -5.84 -2.88 9.18
C TYR A 369 -6.39 -3.05 10.60
N MET A 370 -6.58 -1.97 11.36
CA MET A 370 -7.24 -2.03 12.66
C MET A 370 -8.68 -2.51 12.56
N ALA A 371 -9.44 -2.02 11.57
CA ALA A 371 -10.86 -2.31 11.46
C ALA A 371 -11.17 -3.65 10.76
N THR A 372 -10.30 -4.11 9.86
CA THR A 372 -10.57 -5.29 9.01
C THR A 372 -9.73 -6.52 9.37
N LYS A 373 -8.69 -6.36 10.19
CA LYS A 373 -7.85 -7.46 10.68
C LYS A 373 -7.93 -7.58 12.20
N ASP A 374 -7.16 -8.52 12.73
CA ASP A 374 -6.91 -8.64 14.16
C ASP A 374 -6.07 -7.46 14.66
N GLN A 375 -6.35 -6.96 15.87
CA GLN A 375 -5.65 -5.83 16.49
C GLN A 375 -4.13 -6.04 16.60
N GLN A 376 -3.66 -7.29 16.61
CA GLN A 376 -2.23 -7.62 16.59
C GLN A 376 -1.57 -7.20 15.28
N VAL A 377 -2.29 -7.13 14.15
CA VAL A 377 -1.75 -6.63 12.88
C VAL A 377 -1.38 -5.16 12.99
N ALA A 378 -2.28 -4.33 13.51
CA ALA A 378 -2.00 -2.92 13.78
C ALA A 378 -0.88 -2.74 14.82
N ARG A 379 -0.88 -3.57 15.87
CA ARG A 379 0.22 -3.59 16.85
C ARG A 379 1.57 -3.88 16.21
N LYS A 380 1.64 -4.79 15.24
CA LYS A 380 2.88 -5.11 14.51
C LYS A 380 3.39 -3.92 13.70
N LEU A 381 2.52 -3.14 13.06
CA LEU A 381 2.91 -1.91 12.37
C LEU A 381 3.47 -0.85 13.34
N LEU A 382 2.89 -0.72 14.54
CA LEU A 382 3.46 0.16 15.56
C LEU A 382 4.77 -0.37 16.16
N LYS A 383 4.87 -1.69 16.34
CA LYS A 383 6.11 -2.36 16.80
C LYS A 383 7.25 -2.17 15.79
N TYR A 384 6.94 -2.15 14.49
CA TYR A 384 7.92 -1.82 13.45
C TYR A 384 8.56 -0.44 13.69
N ARG A 385 7.78 0.59 14.03
CA ARG A 385 8.31 1.93 14.38
C ARG A 385 9.07 1.94 15.69
N TYR A 386 8.61 1.19 16.70
CA TYR A 386 9.34 1.02 17.96
C TYR A 386 10.74 0.42 17.73
N ASN A 387 10.84 -0.67 16.96
CA ASN A 387 12.10 -1.33 16.64
C ASN A 387 13.10 -0.41 15.91
N HIS A 388 12.61 0.66 15.28
CA HIS A 388 13.40 1.66 14.56
C HIS A 388 13.64 2.96 15.35
N LEU A 389 13.28 3.03 16.64
CA LEU A 389 13.43 4.22 17.47
C LEU A 389 14.90 4.70 17.55
N GLU A 390 15.84 3.78 17.78
CA GLU A 390 17.28 4.13 17.83
C GLU A 390 17.77 4.72 16.52
N LYS A 391 17.30 4.20 15.38
CA LYS A 391 17.62 4.76 14.06
C LYS A 391 16.99 6.13 13.84
N ALA A 392 15.79 6.37 14.33
CA ALA A 392 15.19 7.70 14.33
C ALA A 392 15.98 8.70 15.19
N ILE A 393 16.57 8.25 16.30
CA ILE A 393 17.48 9.06 17.13
C ILE A 393 18.78 9.37 16.37
N GLU A 394 19.38 8.38 15.69
CA GLU A 394 20.54 8.59 14.83
C GLU A 394 20.26 9.60 13.71
N ASN A 395 19.09 9.50 13.06
CA ASN A 395 18.68 10.44 12.02
C ASN A 395 18.58 11.88 12.56
N ALA A 396 17.99 12.07 13.74
CA ALA A 396 17.93 13.38 14.38
C ALA A 396 19.32 13.91 14.75
N ALA A 397 20.20 13.04 15.27
CA ALA A 397 21.57 13.41 15.61
C ALA A 397 22.38 13.92 14.41
N LYS A 398 22.19 13.33 13.22
CA LYS A 398 22.79 13.81 11.96
C LYS A 398 22.41 15.25 11.61
N LEU A 399 21.25 15.71 12.08
CA LEU A 399 20.74 17.07 11.86
C LEU A 399 20.99 18.01 13.04
N GLY A 400 21.78 17.59 14.04
CA GLY A 400 22.17 18.41 15.18
C GLY A 400 21.21 18.37 16.37
N PHE A 401 20.23 17.48 16.37
CA PHE A 401 19.40 17.23 17.54
C PHE A 401 20.13 16.32 18.55
N SER A 402 19.76 16.40 19.82
CA SER A 402 20.48 15.73 20.90
C SER A 402 19.55 15.12 21.94
N ASN A 403 20.12 14.53 23.00
CA ASN A 403 19.39 14.01 24.16
C ASN A 403 18.32 12.96 23.82
N GLY A 404 18.52 12.14 22.78
CA GLY A 404 17.55 11.12 22.38
C GLY A 404 16.30 11.68 21.69
N ALA A 405 16.37 12.88 21.09
CA ALA A 405 15.36 13.33 20.13
C ALA A 405 15.29 12.36 18.95
N ALA A 406 14.08 11.96 18.57
CA ALA A 406 13.84 11.02 17.47
C ALA A 406 13.21 11.74 16.29
N LEU A 407 13.81 11.61 15.11
CA LEU A 407 13.24 12.02 13.84
C LEU A 407 13.11 10.78 12.96
N TYR A 408 11.88 10.29 12.85
CA TYR A 408 11.60 9.19 11.95
C TYR A 408 11.85 9.62 10.50
N PRO A 409 12.36 8.71 9.67
CA PRO A 409 12.70 9.01 8.29
C PRO A 409 11.45 9.23 7.44
N MET A 410 11.58 10.00 6.36
CA MET A 410 10.55 10.06 5.32
C MET A 410 10.45 8.73 4.59
N VAL A 411 11.61 8.14 4.25
CA VAL A 411 11.70 6.88 3.50
C VAL A 411 12.62 5.91 4.21
N THR A 412 12.18 4.67 4.44
CA THR A 412 13.06 3.69 5.10
C THR A 412 12.69 2.23 4.87
N MET A 413 13.68 1.35 5.06
CA MET A 413 13.52 -0.11 5.22
C MET A 413 13.93 -0.62 6.60
N ASN A 414 14.85 0.06 7.28
CA ASN A 414 15.51 -0.40 8.50
C ASN A 414 15.56 0.69 9.60
N GLY A 415 14.85 1.80 9.41
CA GLY A 415 14.82 2.96 10.29
C GLY A 415 15.75 4.11 9.87
N GLU A 416 16.76 3.86 9.04
CA GLU A 416 17.60 4.94 8.49
C GLU A 416 16.87 5.71 7.41
N GLU A 417 17.11 7.03 7.34
CA GLU A 417 16.62 7.85 6.24
C GLU A 417 17.20 7.39 4.90
N CYS A 418 16.37 7.41 3.86
CA CYS A 418 16.73 7.05 2.49
C CYS A 418 16.42 8.17 1.50
N HIS A 419 15.57 9.15 1.87
CA HIS A 419 15.21 10.25 0.98
C HIS A 419 16.34 11.26 0.79
N ASN A 420 16.50 11.81 -0.42
CA ASN A 420 17.67 12.60 -0.83
C ASN A 420 17.37 14.00 -1.38
N GLU A 421 16.23 14.59 -1.03
CA GLU A 421 15.87 15.99 -1.32
C GLU A 421 15.64 16.76 -0.01
N TRP A 422 16.41 17.81 0.24
CA TRP A 422 16.50 18.47 1.56
C TRP A 422 15.18 19.05 2.02
N GLU A 423 14.38 19.56 1.08
CA GLU A 423 13.03 20.09 1.27
C GLU A 423 12.05 19.05 1.83
N ILE A 424 12.34 17.76 1.71
CA ILE A 424 11.52 16.66 2.19
C ILE A 424 12.24 15.93 3.34
N THR A 425 13.48 15.48 3.07
CA THR A 425 14.31 14.72 3.99
C THR A 425 14.46 15.42 5.34
N PHE A 426 14.69 16.74 5.35
CA PHE A 426 14.94 17.48 6.59
C PHE A 426 13.73 18.28 7.07
N GLU A 427 12.84 18.64 6.15
CA GLU A 427 11.82 19.68 6.40
C GLU A 427 10.39 19.13 6.46
N GLU A 428 10.09 17.96 5.89
CA GLU A 428 8.76 17.35 5.95
C GLU A 428 8.50 16.59 7.27
N ILE A 429 8.64 17.31 8.37
CA ILE A 429 8.77 16.75 9.72
C ILE A 429 7.43 16.37 10.37
N HIS A 430 6.30 16.68 9.74
CA HIS A 430 4.96 16.31 10.21
C HIS A 430 4.79 14.78 10.34
N ARG A 431 5.57 14.00 9.57
CA ARG A 431 5.67 12.53 9.66
C ARG A 431 5.91 12.00 11.09
N ASN A 432 6.65 12.72 11.92
CA ASN A 432 6.83 12.35 13.32
C ASN A 432 5.50 12.35 14.08
N GLY A 433 4.65 13.33 13.79
CA GLY A 433 3.35 13.42 14.42
C GLY A 433 2.36 12.39 13.89
N ALA A 434 2.47 11.96 12.62
CA ALA A 434 1.68 10.83 12.11
C ALA A 434 1.92 9.55 12.94
N ILE A 435 3.18 9.29 13.33
CA ILE A 435 3.53 8.15 14.18
C ILE A 435 2.94 8.29 15.60
N ALA A 436 3.06 9.46 16.22
CA ALA A 436 2.45 9.71 17.52
C ALA A 436 0.91 9.58 17.48
N PHE A 437 0.28 10.08 16.41
CA PHE A 437 -1.16 9.95 16.20
C PHE A 437 -1.60 8.51 15.98
N ALA A 438 -0.80 7.70 15.28
CA ALA A 438 -1.06 6.28 15.12
C ALA A 438 -1.04 5.51 16.47
N ILE A 439 -0.15 5.87 17.40
CA ILE A 439 -0.14 5.32 18.77
C ILE A 439 -1.43 5.67 19.50
N TYR A 440 -1.85 6.93 19.44
CA TYR A 440 -3.12 7.39 20.01
C TYR A 440 -4.32 6.68 19.39
N ASN A 441 -4.38 6.61 18.06
CA ASN A 441 -5.51 6.03 17.34
C ASN A 441 -5.63 4.53 17.60
N TYR A 442 -4.50 3.81 17.73
CA TYR A 442 -4.48 2.41 18.11
C TYR A 442 -5.14 2.17 19.47
N TYR A 443 -4.71 2.91 20.49
CA TYR A 443 -5.32 2.77 21.81
C TYR A 443 -6.80 3.16 21.80
N ARG A 444 -7.13 4.32 21.19
CA ARG A 444 -8.52 4.79 21.06
C ARG A 444 -9.44 3.74 20.44
N PHE A 445 -9.00 3.10 19.36
CA PHE A 445 -9.80 2.14 18.61
C PHE A 445 -9.86 0.76 19.28
N THR A 446 -8.71 0.21 19.69
CA THR A 446 -8.62 -1.18 20.19
C THR A 446 -8.89 -1.31 21.69
N GLY A 447 -8.68 -0.24 22.46
CA GLY A 447 -8.65 -0.30 23.92
C GLY A 447 -7.40 -1.00 24.49
N ASP A 448 -6.46 -1.46 23.65
CA ASP A 448 -5.20 -2.07 24.11
C ASP A 448 -4.24 -0.97 24.61
N TYR A 449 -4.36 -0.65 25.89
CA TYR A 449 -3.45 0.29 26.54
C TYR A 449 -2.04 -0.28 26.71
N SER A 450 -1.85 -1.61 26.67
CA SER A 450 -0.56 -2.25 26.99
C SER A 450 0.56 -1.82 26.04
N TYR A 451 0.22 -1.42 24.80
CA TYR A 451 1.19 -0.89 23.85
C TYR A 451 1.99 0.29 24.41
N ILE A 452 1.33 1.21 25.10
CA ILE A 452 1.91 2.48 25.54
C ILE A 452 3.02 2.26 26.59
N PRO A 453 2.80 1.58 27.73
CA PRO A 453 3.85 1.31 28.70
C PRO A 453 4.89 0.29 28.21
N GLU A 454 4.52 -0.65 27.32
CA GLU A 454 5.49 -1.61 26.78
C GLU A 454 6.47 -0.98 25.78
N MET A 455 5.99 -0.06 24.92
CA MET A 455 6.74 0.46 23.76
C MET A 455 6.43 1.92 23.45
N GLY A 456 5.16 2.28 23.33
CA GLY A 456 4.71 3.54 22.74
C GLY A 456 5.21 4.79 23.46
N LEU A 457 5.33 4.77 24.78
CA LEU A 457 5.75 5.94 25.55
C LEU A 457 7.23 6.31 25.29
N GLU A 458 8.10 5.35 25.00
CA GLU A 458 9.49 5.63 24.60
C GLU A 458 9.55 6.37 23.26
N VAL A 459 8.71 5.96 22.30
CA VAL A 459 8.57 6.61 20.99
C VAL A 459 8.06 8.04 21.16
N LEU A 460 7.01 8.22 21.96
CA LEU A 460 6.42 9.52 22.26
C LEU A 460 7.42 10.48 22.94
N ILE A 461 8.24 9.99 23.88
CA ILE A 461 9.31 10.76 24.52
C ILE A 461 10.34 11.23 23.48
N GLY A 462 10.81 10.34 22.60
CA GLY A 462 11.75 10.69 21.54
C GLY A 462 11.20 11.77 20.59
N ILE A 463 9.92 11.65 20.20
CA ILE A 463 9.24 12.63 19.35
C ILE A 463 9.05 13.98 20.06
N SER A 464 8.65 13.99 21.33
CA SER A 464 8.49 15.24 22.10
C SER A 464 9.81 15.98 22.30
N ARG A 465 10.92 15.25 22.50
CA ARG A 465 12.27 15.83 22.53
C ARG A 465 12.65 16.49 21.22
N PHE A 466 12.31 15.85 20.09
CA PHE A 466 12.50 16.45 18.77
C PHE A 466 11.69 17.75 18.64
N TRP A 467 10.39 17.73 18.95
CA TRP A 467 9.56 18.93 18.82
C TRP A 467 10.03 20.09 19.69
N GLN A 468 10.43 19.83 20.95
CA GLN A 468 10.94 20.88 21.82
C GLN A 468 12.23 21.51 21.28
N GLN A 469 13.14 20.71 20.72
CA GLN A 469 14.40 21.22 20.14
C GLN A 469 14.20 21.87 18.76
N ARG A 470 13.19 21.44 18.01
CA ARG A 470 12.88 21.96 16.66
C ARG A 470 12.15 23.29 16.68
N ALA A 471 11.37 23.54 17.74
CA ALA A 471 10.67 24.80 17.95
C ALA A 471 11.63 25.92 18.39
N THR A 472 11.40 27.13 17.91
CA THR A 472 12.18 28.34 18.25
C THR A 472 11.29 29.35 18.93
N PHE A 473 11.73 29.95 20.05
CA PHE A 473 10.97 31.05 20.66
C PHE A 473 11.19 32.37 19.90
N SER A 474 10.16 32.86 19.22
CA SER A 474 10.18 34.16 18.53
C SER A 474 9.91 35.29 19.50
N LYS A 475 10.91 36.15 19.73
CA LYS A 475 10.74 37.37 20.55
C LYS A 475 9.72 38.35 19.94
N GLN A 476 9.62 38.38 18.61
CA GLN A 476 8.68 39.27 17.91
C GLN A 476 7.23 38.83 18.11
N LYS A 477 6.95 37.54 18.00
CA LYS A 477 5.61 36.98 18.18
C LYS A 477 5.29 36.65 19.64
N ASN A 478 6.30 36.65 20.52
CA ASN A 478 6.23 36.19 21.90
C ASN A 478 5.62 34.77 22.02
N LYS A 479 6.01 33.90 21.09
CA LYS A 479 5.48 32.54 20.91
C LYS A 479 6.57 31.62 20.36
N TYR A 480 6.41 30.32 20.56
CA TYR A 480 7.18 29.31 19.83
C TYR A 480 6.69 29.20 18.39
N VAL A 481 7.64 29.15 17.46
CA VAL A 481 7.45 29.03 16.02
C VAL A 481 8.23 27.82 15.51
N ILE A 482 7.80 27.24 14.40
CA ILE A 482 8.55 26.20 13.68
C ILE A 482 8.86 26.74 12.29
N LEU A 483 10.14 26.91 12.00
CA LEU A 483 10.64 27.60 10.79
C LEU A 483 11.27 26.61 9.82
N GLY A 484 11.23 26.89 8.52
CA GLY A 484 11.86 26.08 7.46
C GLY A 484 11.35 24.65 7.44
N VAL A 485 10.07 24.47 7.13
CA VAL A 485 9.39 23.18 7.06
C VAL A 485 8.70 23.00 5.71
N THR A 486 8.37 21.75 5.41
CA THR A 486 7.42 21.36 4.36
C THR A 486 6.25 20.67 5.04
N GLY A 487 5.02 21.12 4.74
CA GLY A 487 3.82 20.44 5.23
C GLY A 487 3.46 19.24 4.34
N PRO A 488 2.33 18.55 4.58
CA PRO A 488 1.80 17.57 3.63
C PRO A 488 1.67 18.13 2.21
N ASN A 489 1.42 19.44 2.05
CA ASN A 489 1.51 20.08 0.76
C ASN A 489 2.99 20.31 0.35
N GLU A 490 3.55 19.33 -0.35
CA GLU A 490 4.93 19.40 -0.86
C GLU A 490 5.16 20.49 -1.94
N TYR A 491 4.11 21.20 -2.39
CA TYR A 491 4.24 22.39 -3.23
C TYR A 491 4.52 23.67 -2.44
N GLU A 492 4.83 23.53 -1.15
CA GLU A 492 5.28 24.60 -0.27
C GLU A 492 6.52 24.11 0.48
N ASN A 493 7.71 24.56 0.06
CA ASN A 493 8.98 24.14 0.66
C ASN A 493 9.63 25.28 1.43
N ASN A 494 10.36 24.93 2.50
CA ASN A 494 11.05 25.88 3.37
C ASN A 494 10.14 27.00 3.92
N VAL A 495 8.87 26.68 4.16
CA VAL A 495 7.90 27.63 4.69
C VAL A 495 8.01 27.74 6.21
N ASN A 496 7.37 28.77 6.78
CA ASN A 496 7.37 29.01 8.21
C ASN A 496 5.98 28.84 8.80
N ASN A 497 5.92 28.22 9.97
CA ASN A 497 4.71 28.06 10.76
C ASN A 497 3.60 27.36 9.99
N ASN A 498 3.92 26.26 9.29
CA ASN A 498 2.88 25.44 8.67
C ASN A 498 1.84 25.04 9.75
N PHE A 499 0.57 25.37 9.54
CA PHE A 499 -0.46 25.22 10.57
C PHE A 499 -0.56 23.79 11.08
N TYR A 500 -0.63 22.82 10.16
CA TYR A 500 -0.76 21.41 10.52
C TYR A 500 0.45 20.92 11.33
N THR A 501 1.67 21.23 10.89
CA THR A 501 2.90 20.87 11.60
C THR A 501 2.95 21.47 13.00
N ASN A 502 2.63 22.76 13.15
CA ASN A 502 2.60 23.41 14.45
C ASN A 502 1.53 22.78 15.36
N TYR A 503 0.33 22.54 14.84
CA TYR A 503 -0.79 21.99 15.62
C TYR A 503 -0.48 20.58 16.09
N LEU A 504 -0.01 19.74 15.17
CA LEU A 504 0.41 18.38 15.41
C LEU A 504 1.54 18.31 16.44
N SER A 505 2.54 19.20 16.38
CA SER A 505 3.63 19.22 17.36
C SER A 505 3.15 19.53 18.79
N ARG A 506 2.25 20.51 18.94
CA ARG A 506 1.60 20.83 20.23
C ARG A 506 0.81 19.64 20.73
N TRP A 507 0.02 19.03 19.85
CA TRP A 507 -0.78 17.85 20.19
C TRP A 507 0.09 16.68 20.64
N CYS A 508 1.17 16.36 19.92
CA CYS A 508 2.09 15.28 20.29
C CYS A 508 2.67 15.49 21.69
N ILE A 509 3.14 16.71 22.00
CA ILE A 509 3.69 17.02 23.33
C ILE A 509 2.63 16.82 24.42
N ASN A 510 1.43 17.36 24.22
CA ASN A 510 0.35 17.23 25.20
C ASN A 510 -0.04 15.76 25.43
N TYR A 511 -0.15 14.97 24.36
CA TYR A 511 -0.45 13.55 24.44
C TYR A 511 0.65 12.78 25.18
N THR A 512 1.92 13.05 24.89
CA THR A 512 3.05 12.43 25.62
C THR A 512 2.99 12.75 27.11
N LEU A 513 2.70 14.00 27.49
CA LEU A 513 2.60 14.41 28.90
C LEU A 513 1.42 13.73 29.61
N GLU A 514 0.28 13.60 28.94
CA GLU A 514 -0.88 12.87 29.45
C GLU A 514 -0.56 11.39 29.69
N GLU A 515 0.03 10.72 28.70
CA GLU A 515 0.38 9.31 28.80
C GLU A 515 1.50 9.04 29.81
N LEU A 516 2.46 9.96 29.93
CA LEU A 516 3.48 9.89 30.98
C LEU A 516 2.85 9.89 32.38
N GLN A 517 1.85 10.75 32.61
CA GLN A 517 1.16 10.80 33.89
C GLN A 517 0.36 9.53 34.16
N LYS A 518 -0.39 9.03 33.17
CA LYS A 518 -1.15 7.78 33.30
C LYS A 518 -0.24 6.58 33.60
N VAL A 519 0.88 6.45 32.89
CA VAL A 519 1.86 5.37 33.13
C VAL A 519 2.52 5.52 34.51
N LYS A 520 2.84 6.75 34.94
CA LYS A 520 3.38 7.02 36.29
C LYS A 520 2.42 6.59 37.41
N GLU A 521 1.12 6.81 37.24
CA GLU A 521 0.09 6.49 38.23
C GLU A 521 -0.33 5.01 38.20
N GLY A 522 -0.42 4.40 37.01
CA GLY A 522 -0.99 3.06 36.82
C GLY A 522 0.00 1.93 36.55
N PHE A 523 1.23 2.23 36.10
CA PHE A 523 2.19 1.26 35.57
C PHE A 523 3.61 1.54 36.08
N LYS A 524 3.79 1.52 37.41
CA LYS A 524 5.02 1.98 38.09
C LYS A 524 6.29 1.27 37.62
N GLU A 525 6.24 -0.03 37.37
CA GLU A 525 7.41 -0.80 36.91
C GLU A 525 7.85 -0.38 35.50
N ASP A 526 6.89 -0.22 34.58
CA ASP A 526 7.16 0.30 33.24
C ASP A 526 7.63 1.74 33.28
N TYR A 527 7.03 2.59 34.13
CA TYR A 527 7.50 3.96 34.33
C TYR A 527 8.97 3.99 34.77
N ASP A 528 9.36 3.20 35.76
CA ASP A 528 10.75 3.13 36.24
C ASP A 528 11.71 2.64 35.16
N ARG A 529 11.29 1.65 34.37
CA ARG A 529 12.04 1.14 33.22
C ARG A 529 12.22 2.23 32.16
N ILE A 530 11.15 2.91 31.77
CA ILE A 530 11.13 3.96 30.75
C ILE A 530 12.01 5.14 31.20
N VAL A 531 11.85 5.64 32.43
CA VAL A 531 12.72 6.70 32.98
C VAL A 531 14.17 6.21 33.05
N GLY A 532 14.38 4.94 33.42
CA GLY A 532 15.69 4.30 33.45
C GLY A 532 16.39 4.26 32.09
N VAL A 533 15.67 3.97 31.00
CA VAL A 533 16.19 3.90 29.62
C VAL A 533 16.33 5.30 29.04
N THR A 534 15.27 6.10 29.09
CA THR A 534 15.20 7.42 28.43
C THR A 534 15.95 8.52 29.19
N LYS A 535 16.26 8.31 30.46
CA LYS A 535 16.83 9.31 31.39
C LYS A 535 15.98 10.58 31.50
N LEU A 536 14.66 10.44 31.33
CA LEU A 536 13.72 11.56 31.36
C LEU A 536 13.76 12.29 32.70
N THR A 537 13.68 13.62 32.65
CA THR A 537 13.64 14.50 33.82
C THR A 537 12.39 15.39 33.83
N ASP A 538 11.93 15.80 35.01
CA ASP A 538 10.77 16.71 35.13
C ASP A 538 11.04 18.06 34.42
N ALA A 539 12.28 18.56 34.46
CA ALA A 539 12.67 19.79 33.77
C ALA A 539 12.51 19.71 32.24
N GLU A 540 12.73 18.53 31.64
CA GLU A 540 12.43 18.32 30.22
C GLU A 540 10.93 18.43 29.97
N THR A 541 10.10 17.77 30.78
CA THR A 541 8.65 17.79 30.62
C THR A 541 8.05 19.19 30.80
N ASP A 542 8.59 20.00 31.71
CA ASP A 542 8.23 21.41 31.89
C ASP A 542 8.60 22.25 30.65
N ALA A 543 9.78 22.00 30.07
CA ALA A 543 10.22 22.67 28.85
C ALA A 543 9.34 22.29 27.65
N TRP A 544 8.95 21.03 27.52
CA TRP A 544 8.02 20.59 26.48
C TRP A 544 6.66 21.27 26.63
N LYS A 545 6.12 21.29 27.87
CA LYS A 545 4.87 21.96 28.18
C LYS A 545 4.91 23.45 27.82
N ASN A 546 6.01 24.14 28.10
CA ASN A 546 6.18 25.54 27.73
C ASN A 546 6.12 25.77 26.21
N VAL A 547 6.65 24.85 25.40
CA VAL A 547 6.52 24.88 23.93
C VAL A 547 5.06 24.70 23.51
N ALA A 548 4.39 23.67 24.03
CA ALA A 548 3.01 23.36 23.68
C ALA A 548 2.03 24.49 24.06
N ASP A 549 2.15 25.04 25.27
CA ASP A 549 1.29 26.11 25.78
C ASP A 549 1.47 27.44 25.02
N ASN A 550 2.64 27.64 24.39
CA ASN A 550 3.00 28.89 23.73
C ASN A 550 3.28 28.74 22.22
N MET A 551 2.79 27.68 21.58
CA MET A 551 2.90 27.51 20.13
C MET A 551 2.11 28.58 19.36
N TYR A 552 2.69 29.06 18.25
CA TYR A 552 2.07 29.98 17.32
C TYR A 552 1.30 29.22 16.23
N PHE A 553 0.11 29.72 15.88
CA PHE A 553 -0.68 29.28 14.72
C PHE A 553 -0.95 30.49 13.84
N PRO A 554 -0.56 30.48 12.56
CA PRO A 554 -0.86 31.61 11.68
C PRO A 554 -2.37 31.67 11.43
N PHE A 555 -2.97 32.83 11.62
CA PHE A 555 -4.40 33.05 11.53
C PHE A 555 -4.68 34.36 10.80
N SER A 556 -5.64 34.34 9.88
CA SER A 556 -6.15 35.53 9.20
C SER A 556 -7.46 35.94 9.85
N GLU A 557 -7.47 37.12 10.48
CA GLU A 557 -8.68 37.72 11.05
C GLU A 557 -9.67 38.17 9.96
N GLU A 558 -9.17 38.50 8.77
CA GLU A 558 -10.00 38.95 7.63
C GLU A 558 -10.79 37.78 7.03
N GLU A 559 -10.11 36.65 6.84
CA GLU A 559 -10.70 35.44 6.26
C GLU A 559 -11.32 34.49 7.32
N ASP A 560 -11.05 34.74 8.61
CA ASP A 560 -11.45 33.90 9.75
C ASP A 560 -11.04 32.42 9.56
N ILE A 561 -9.77 32.23 9.19
CA ILE A 561 -9.14 30.92 8.96
C ILE A 561 -7.70 30.87 9.49
N TYR A 562 -7.26 29.67 9.87
CA TYR A 562 -5.85 29.33 10.00
C TYR A 562 -5.21 29.27 8.63
N LEU A 563 -4.06 29.92 8.50
CA LEU A 563 -3.29 29.92 7.26
C LEU A 563 -2.46 28.64 7.16
N GLN A 564 -2.38 28.05 5.96
CA GLN A 564 -1.51 26.89 5.72
C GLN A 564 -0.06 27.18 6.13
N GLN A 565 0.43 28.41 5.94
CA GLN A 565 1.72 28.91 6.45
C GLN A 565 1.72 30.44 6.54
N ASP A 566 2.68 31.03 7.25
CA ASP A 566 2.91 32.49 7.20
C ASP A 566 3.15 32.93 5.74
N GLY A 567 2.46 33.97 5.28
CA GLY A 567 2.60 34.53 3.93
C GLY A 567 1.77 33.85 2.83
N PHE A 568 0.90 32.88 3.15
CA PHE A 568 0.07 32.21 2.14
C PHE A 568 -0.82 33.20 1.34
N LEU A 569 -1.40 34.19 2.02
CA LEU A 569 -2.30 35.19 1.41
C LEU A 569 -1.57 36.20 0.51
N ASP A 570 -0.23 36.26 0.53
CA ASP A 570 0.54 37.13 -0.35
C ASP A 570 0.62 36.59 -1.79
N LYS A 571 0.18 35.34 -2.01
CA LYS A 571 0.17 34.67 -3.31
C LYS A 571 -0.93 35.22 -4.22
N GLU A 572 -0.76 35.04 -5.53
CA GLU A 572 -1.81 35.31 -6.51
C GLU A 572 -2.88 34.21 -6.43
N LEU A 573 -3.94 34.44 -5.66
CA LEU A 573 -5.00 33.48 -5.36
C LEU A 573 -5.91 33.24 -6.58
N ILE A 574 -5.46 32.41 -7.51
CA ILE A 574 -6.23 31.89 -8.65
C ILE A 574 -6.66 30.45 -8.35
N THR A 575 -7.95 30.16 -8.50
CA THR A 575 -8.50 28.83 -8.23
C THR A 575 -8.10 27.80 -9.30
N VAL A 576 -8.15 26.52 -8.96
CA VAL A 576 -7.91 25.42 -9.92
C VAL A 576 -8.94 25.40 -11.04
N ALA A 577 -10.16 25.88 -10.80
CA ALA A 577 -11.19 26.00 -11.83
C ALA A 577 -10.80 26.98 -12.95
N ASP A 578 -10.06 28.02 -12.60
CA ASP A 578 -9.55 29.05 -13.53
C ASP A 578 -8.18 28.69 -14.14
N LEU A 579 -7.55 27.60 -13.68
CA LEU A 579 -6.30 27.09 -14.24
C LEU A 579 -6.56 26.33 -15.56
N PRO A 580 -5.93 26.71 -16.70
CA PRO A 580 -6.15 26.02 -17.96
C PRO A 580 -5.81 24.52 -17.89
N LYS A 581 -6.74 23.66 -18.33
CA LYS A 581 -6.53 22.19 -18.37
C LYS A 581 -5.27 21.77 -19.13
N SER A 582 -4.85 22.55 -20.12
CA SER A 582 -3.60 22.32 -20.88
C SER A 582 -2.35 22.43 -20.02
N GLN A 583 -2.42 23.06 -18.84
CA GLN A 583 -1.32 23.21 -17.88
C GLN A 583 -1.30 22.16 -16.77
N ARG A 584 -2.27 21.22 -16.75
CA ARG A 584 -2.37 20.17 -15.71
C ARG A 584 -1.93 18.79 -16.22
N PRO A 585 -1.30 17.93 -15.39
CA PRO A 585 -0.88 18.21 -14.01
C PRO A 585 0.32 19.17 -13.99
N ILE A 586 0.43 20.00 -12.95
CA ILE A 586 1.42 21.07 -12.88
C ILE A 586 2.83 20.52 -12.61
N ASN A 587 2.98 19.40 -11.88
CA ASN A 587 4.27 18.73 -11.70
C ASN A 587 4.97 18.33 -13.01
N GLN A 588 4.22 18.08 -14.09
CA GLN A 588 4.76 17.67 -15.39
C GLN A 588 4.95 18.85 -16.36
N LYS A 589 4.36 20.01 -16.07
CA LYS A 589 4.21 21.10 -17.05
C LYS A 589 4.78 22.43 -16.60
N TRP A 590 4.95 22.63 -15.29
CA TRP A 590 5.48 23.86 -14.72
C TRP A 590 6.90 23.64 -14.20
N SER A 591 7.68 24.71 -14.17
CA SER A 591 8.92 24.73 -13.41
C SER A 591 8.62 24.72 -11.91
N TRP A 592 9.50 24.10 -11.11
CA TRP A 592 9.28 23.93 -9.68
C TRP A 592 9.09 25.28 -8.95
N ASP A 593 9.86 26.31 -9.30
CA ASP A 593 9.71 27.66 -8.73
C ASP A 593 8.31 28.28 -8.94
N ARG A 594 7.67 27.94 -10.07
CA ARG A 594 6.32 28.41 -10.39
C ARG A 594 5.28 27.70 -9.56
N ILE A 595 5.46 26.41 -9.32
CA ILE A 595 4.62 25.62 -8.41
C ILE A 595 4.73 26.23 -7.01
N LEU A 596 5.94 26.41 -6.47
CA LEU A 596 6.17 26.88 -5.10
C LEU A 596 5.57 28.26 -4.79
N ARG A 597 5.66 29.21 -5.72
CA ARG A 597 5.09 30.56 -5.49
C ARG A 597 3.59 30.67 -5.80
N SER A 598 3.00 29.63 -6.39
CA SER A 598 1.56 29.60 -6.72
C SER A 598 0.71 29.29 -5.48
N PRO A 599 -0.63 29.50 -5.52
CA PRO A 599 -1.52 29.11 -4.42
C PRO A 599 -1.89 27.62 -4.45
N TYR A 600 -1.42 26.86 -5.44
CA TYR A 600 -1.92 25.50 -5.67
C TYR A 600 -1.37 24.51 -4.65
N ILE A 601 -2.30 23.71 -4.11
CA ILE A 601 -2.04 22.76 -3.05
C ILE A 601 -2.00 21.34 -3.64
N LYS A 602 -0.89 20.61 -3.43
CA LYS A 602 -0.71 19.24 -3.93
C LYS A 602 -1.75 18.30 -3.32
N GLN A 603 -1.92 18.37 -2.00
CA GLN A 603 -2.76 17.49 -1.18
C GLN A 603 -3.24 18.17 0.10
N ALA A 604 -4.20 17.56 0.81
CA ALA A 604 -4.71 18.10 2.07
C ALA A 604 -3.55 18.40 3.06
N ASP A 605 -3.52 19.63 3.56
CA ASP A 605 -2.52 20.12 4.51
C ASP A 605 -3.20 20.75 5.72
N THR A 606 -3.75 21.96 5.59
CA THR A 606 -4.64 22.52 6.63
C THR A 606 -5.85 21.62 6.83
N LEU A 607 -6.47 21.17 5.73
CA LEU A 607 -7.57 20.21 5.77
C LEU A 607 -7.18 18.84 6.33
N GLN A 608 -5.90 18.44 6.27
CA GLN A 608 -5.42 17.25 6.98
C GLN A 608 -5.56 17.44 8.49
N GLY A 609 -5.17 18.60 9.02
CA GLY A 609 -5.32 18.95 10.43
C GLY A 609 -6.78 18.95 10.89
N PHE A 610 -7.68 19.52 10.09
CA PHE A 610 -9.11 19.53 10.38
C PHE A 610 -9.73 18.13 10.35
N TYR A 611 -9.22 17.23 9.52
CA TYR A 611 -9.64 15.83 9.54
C TYR A 611 -9.09 15.07 10.77
N VAL A 612 -7.78 15.20 11.05
CA VAL A 612 -7.11 14.47 12.14
C VAL A 612 -7.63 14.90 13.52
N PHE A 613 -7.84 16.20 13.71
CA PHE A 613 -8.30 16.81 14.97
C PHE A 613 -9.74 17.34 14.86
N GLU A 614 -10.60 16.59 14.16
CA GLU A 614 -11.97 17.00 13.84
C GLU A 614 -12.79 17.45 15.06
N SER A 615 -12.59 16.85 16.24
CA SER A 615 -13.31 17.22 17.46
C SER A 615 -12.95 18.60 18.01
N ASP A 616 -11.81 19.15 17.59
CA ASP A 616 -11.25 20.37 18.17
C ASP A 616 -11.73 21.63 17.44
N PHE A 617 -12.48 21.46 16.34
CA PHE A 617 -13.02 22.55 15.52
C PHE A 617 -14.53 22.42 15.34
N THR A 618 -15.21 23.56 15.32
CA THR A 618 -16.65 23.65 15.04
C THR A 618 -16.99 23.29 13.59
N ASN A 619 -18.24 22.96 13.31
CA ASN A 619 -18.66 22.65 11.95
C ASN A 619 -18.55 23.88 11.03
N GLU A 620 -18.74 25.08 11.57
CA GLU A 620 -18.55 26.35 10.87
C GLU A 620 -17.08 26.57 10.49
N GLU A 621 -16.14 26.26 11.38
CA GLU A 621 -14.70 26.33 11.05
C GLU A 621 -14.32 25.32 9.97
N HIS A 622 -14.81 24.08 10.06
CA HIS A 622 -14.61 23.09 8.98
C HIS A 622 -15.13 23.62 7.64
N GLN A 623 -16.32 24.23 7.64
CA GLN A 623 -16.95 24.77 6.45
C GLN A 623 -16.09 25.89 5.84
N ARG A 624 -15.66 26.88 6.64
CA ARG A 624 -14.82 28.00 6.15
C ARG A 624 -13.49 27.53 5.59
N HIS A 625 -12.79 26.64 6.29
CA HIS A 625 -11.48 26.15 5.84
C HIS A 625 -11.60 25.29 4.59
N PHE A 626 -12.64 24.45 4.50
CA PHE A 626 -12.90 23.65 3.31
C PHE A 626 -13.20 24.54 2.09
N ASP A 627 -14.07 25.55 2.26
CA ASP A 627 -14.42 26.50 1.20
C ASP A 627 -13.23 27.30 0.69
N PHE A 628 -12.28 27.60 1.57
CA PHE A 628 -11.07 28.32 1.19
C PHE A 628 -10.06 27.41 0.49
N TYR A 629 -9.73 26.25 1.06
CA TYR A 629 -8.58 25.45 0.60
C TYR A 629 -8.89 24.46 -0.53
N GLU A 630 -10.09 23.90 -0.60
CA GLU A 630 -10.43 22.93 -1.65
C GLU A 630 -10.30 23.52 -3.07
N PRO A 631 -10.77 24.75 -3.34
CA PRO A 631 -10.65 25.36 -4.68
C PRO A 631 -9.22 25.56 -5.18
N PHE A 632 -8.23 25.58 -4.28
CA PHE A 632 -6.81 25.69 -4.62
C PHE A 632 -6.10 24.32 -4.71
N THR A 633 -6.78 23.21 -4.41
CA THR A 633 -6.17 21.89 -4.36
C THR A 633 -6.21 21.19 -5.72
N VAL A 634 -5.04 20.83 -6.27
CA VAL A 634 -4.96 20.13 -7.58
C VAL A 634 -5.14 18.62 -7.47
N HIS A 635 -4.94 18.08 -6.26
CA HIS A 635 -4.95 16.66 -5.92
C HIS A 635 -3.97 15.86 -6.80
N GLU A 636 -2.72 16.32 -6.87
CA GLU A 636 -1.61 15.67 -7.59
C GLU A 636 -0.85 14.67 -6.71
N SER A 637 -1.42 14.35 -5.54
CA SER A 637 -1.11 13.17 -4.73
C SER A 637 -2.32 12.27 -4.66
N SER A 638 -2.10 10.95 -4.74
CA SER A 638 -3.14 9.93 -4.57
C SER A 638 -3.78 9.95 -3.18
N LEU A 639 -3.08 10.48 -2.17
CA LEU A 639 -3.57 10.62 -0.79
C LEU A 639 -4.55 11.79 -0.59
N SER A 640 -4.68 12.70 -1.56
CA SER A 640 -5.47 13.92 -1.41
C SER A 640 -7.00 13.71 -1.43
N PRO A 641 -7.58 12.97 -2.41
CA PRO A 641 -9.03 12.95 -2.58
C PRO A 641 -9.79 12.32 -1.41
N CYS A 642 -9.22 11.35 -0.69
CA CYS A 642 -9.94 10.67 0.40
C CYS A 642 -10.25 11.62 1.57
N VAL A 643 -9.29 12.45 1.99
CA VAL A 643 -9.51 13.44 3.06
C VAL A 643 -10.58 14.45 2.65
N HIS A 644 -10.54 14.92 1.39
CA HIS A 644 -11.55 15.82 0.86
C HIS A 644 -12.93 15.15 0.75
N CYS A 645 -12.98 13.85 0.41
CA CYS A 645 -14.22 13.08 0.42
C CYS A 645 -14.84 13.02 1.83
N ILE A 646 -14.02 12.74 2.85
CA ILE A 646 -14.46 12.63 4.25
C ILE A 646 -15.01 13.97 4.74
N LEU A 647 -14.27 15.06 4.51
CA LEU A 647 -14.70 16.41 4.92
C LEU A 647 -15.94 16.88 4.14
N ALA A 648 -16.01 16.63 2.83
CA ALA A 648 -17.19 16.95 2.03
C ALA A 648 -18.43 16.18 2.53
N ALA A 649 -18.30 14.89 2.87
CA ALA A 649 -19.39 14.09 3.43
C ALA A 649 -19.85 14.64 4.80
N LYS A 650 -18.91 14.99 5.68
CA LYS A 650 -19.18 15.65 6.98
C LYS A 650 -19.98 16.94 6.79
N LEU A 651 -19.58 17.76 5.81
CA LEU A 651 -20.22 19.03 5.47
C LEU A 651 -21.51 18.87 4.62
N ASN A 652 -21.98 17.63 4.43
CA ASN A 652 -23.17 17.31 3.64
C ASN A 652 -23.08 17.75 2.16
N ARG A 653 -21.87 17.80 1.59
CA ARG A 653 -21.59 18.11 0.19
C ARG A 653 -21.48 16.81 -0.63
N MET A 654 -22.58 16.07 -0.68
CA MET A 654 -22.58 14.67 -1.14
C MET A 654 -22.18 14.47 -2.60
N GLU A 655 -22.52 15.41 -3.49
CA GLU A 655 -22.08 15.34 -4.88
C GLU A 655 -20.55 15.49 -5.00
N GLN A 656 -19.97 16.45 -4.28
CA GLN A 656 -18.52 16.66 -4.25
C GLN A 656 -17.80 15.48 -3.58
N ALA A 657 -18.33 14.97 -2.48
CA ALA A 657 -17.82 13.77 -1.81
C ALA A 657 -17.80 12.55 -2.75
N TYR A 658 -18.87 12.34 -3.51
CA TYR A 658 -18.95 11.25 -4.48
C TYR A 658 -17.93 11.39 -5.62
N GLN A 659 -17.71 12.60 -6.15
CA GLN A 659 -16.66 12.83 -7.16
C GLN A 659 -15.26 12.53 -6.62
N PHE A 660 -14.97 12.93 -5.38
CA PHE A 660 -13.71 12.58 -4.73
C PHE A 660 -13.57 11.07 -4.50
N TYR A 661 -14.65 10.40 -4.10
CA TYR A 661 -14.68 8.95 -3.97
C TYR A 661 -14.36 8.25 -5.28
N LEU A 662 -14.97 8.65 -6.40
CA LEU A 662 -14.66 8.06 -7.72
C LEU A 662 -13.20 8.26 -8.09
N ARG A 663 -12.65 9.45 -7.82
CA ARG A 663 -11.24 9.76 -8.09
C ARG A 663 -10.27 8.89 -7.29
N THR A 664 -10.53 8.61 -6.00
CA THR A 664 -9.67 7.71 -5.21
C THR A 664 -9.92 6.24 -5.54
N SER A 665 -11.17 5.81 -5.66
CA SER A 665 -11.53 4.40 -5.87
C SER A 665 -11.11 3.84 -7.23
N ARG A 666 -11.01 4.70 -8.24
CA ARG A 666 -10.64 4.32 -9.61
C ARG A 666 -9.38 5.01 -10.10
N LEU A 667 -8.55 5.51 -9.18
CA LEU A 667 -7.31 6.22 -9.51
C LEU A 667 -6.45 5.41 -10.48
N ASP A 668 -6.19 4.16 -10.13
CA ASP A 668 -5.39 3.23 -10.94
C ASP A 668 -6.22 2.63 -12.08
N LEU A 669 -7.46 2.19 -11.83
CA LEU A 669 -8.29 1.55 -12.85
C LEU A 669 -8.55 2.43 -14.08
N ASP A 670 -8.68 3.75 -13.88
CA ASP A 670 -8.93 4.71 -14.95
C ASP A 670 -7.66 5.55 -15.30
N ASP A 671 -6.52 5.25 -14.68
CA ASP A 671 -5.22 5.91 -14.86
C ASP A 671 -5.30 7.45 -14.78
N TYR A 672 -5.93 7.96 -13.71
CA TYR A 672 -6.16 9.40 -13.52
C TYR A 672 -4.86 10.22 -13.52
N ASN A 673 -3.79 9.64 -12.97
CA ASN A 673 -2.48 10.30 -12.86
C ASN A 673 -1.56 10.05 -14.06
N LYS A 674 -1.91 9.11 -14.97
CA LYS A 674 -1.07 8.70 -16.10
C LYS A 674 0.28 8.11 -15.68
N GLU A 675 0.25 7.27 -14.66
CA GLU A 675 1.44 6.67 -14.04
C GLU A 675 1.21 5.20 -13.67
N VAL A 676 0.09 4.59 -14.08
CA VAL A 676 -0.21 3.19 -13.75
C VAL A 676 0.83 2.22 -14.29
N GLU A 677 1.48 2.52 -15.42
CA GLU A 677 2.56 1.69 -15.95
C GLU A 677 3.74 1.52 -14.98
N GLU A 678 3.93 2.46 -14.04
CA GLU A 678 4.98 2.44 -13.02
C GLU A 678 4.59 1.64 -11.75
N GLY A 679 3.35 1.17 -11.67
CA GLY A 679 2.78 0.44 -10.53
C GLY A 679 1.59 1.14 -9.87
N LEU A 680 0.82 0.40 -9.08
CA LEU A 680 -0.41 0.83 -8.40
C LEU A 680 -0.14 1.73 -7.20
N HIS A 681 -1.09 2.57 -6.79
CA HIS A 681 -0.94 3.47 -5.63
C HIS A 681 -1.49 2.82 -4.35
N ILE A 682 -0.83 1.75 -3.89
CA ILE A 682 -1.28 0.86 -2.81
C ILE A 682 -1.65 1.60 -1.53
N THR A 683 -0.83 2.53 -1.04
CA THR A 683 -1.13 3.22 0.23
C THR A 683 -2.40 4.10 0.13
N SER A 684 -2.68 4.65 -1.05
CA SER A 684 -3.89 5.44 -1.29
C SER A 684 -5.17 4.62 -1.33
N MET A 685 -5.07 3.31 -1.60
CA MET A 685 -6.21 2.39 -1.59
C MET A 685 -6.85 2.28 -0.21
N ALA A 686 -6.08 2.47 0.87
CA ALA A 686 -6.62 2.56 2.22
C ALA A 686 -7.50 3.81 2.40
N GLY A 687 -7.13 4.92 1.75
CA GLY A 687 -7.94 6.15 1.70
C GLY A 687 -9.31 5.94 1.05
N THR A 688 -9.43 5.04 0.07
CA THR A 688 -10.73 4.69 -0.51
C THR A 688 -11.63 4.00 0.50
N TRP A 689 -11.10 3.07 1.30
CA TRP A 689 -11.85 2.43 2.39
C TRP A 689 -12.29 3.47 3.43
N MET A 690 -11.38 4.35 3.83
CA MET A 690 -11.69 5.45 4.78
C MET A 690 -12.79 6.37 4.25
N SER A 691 -12.81 6.67 2.94
CA SER A 691 -13.85 7.50 2.31
C SER A 691 -15.26 6.93 2.50
N ILE A 692 -15.40 5.59 2.54
CA ILE A 692 -16.70 4.94 2.79
C ILE A 692 -17.00 4.86 4.27
N VAL A 693 -16.05 4.39 5.09
CA VAL A 693 -16.30 4.10 6.51
C VAL A 693 -16.34 5.39 7.34
N GLU A 694 -15.33 6.24 7.21
CA GLU A 694 -15.22 7.51 7.92
C GLU A 694 -15.92 8.66 7.19
N GLY A 695 -16.01 8.62 5.86
CA GLY A 695 -16.74 9.62 5.07
C GLY A 695 -18.24 9.37 5.06
N PHE A 696 -18.71 8.48 4.20
CA PHE A 696 -20.15 8.23 4.03
C PHE A 696 -20.79 7.59 5.28
N GLY A 697 -20.14 6.61 5.90
CA GLY A 697 -20.60 6.02 7.17
C GLY A 697 -20.53 6.99 8.35
N GLY A 698 -19.74 8.05 8.23
CA GLY A 698 -19.50 9.02 9.31
C GLY A 698 -18.94 8.36 10.58
N MET A 699 -18.21 7.24 10.44
CA MET A 699 -17.73 6.47 11.58
C MET A 699 -16.67 7.24 12.36
N ARG A 700 -16.84 7.40 13.67
CA ARG A 700 -15.85 7.94 14.62
C ARG A 700 -15.82 7.09 15.88
N VAL A 701 -14.75 7.23 16.67
CA VAL A 701 -14.73 6.72 18.06
C VAL A 701 -14.91 7.92 19.00
N ILE A 702 -16.03 7.96 19.71
CA ILE A 702 -16.40 9.04 20.64
C ILE A 702 -16.78 8.40 21.97
N ASP A 703 -16.17 8.85 23.07
CA ASP A 703 -16.42 8.34 24.43
C ASP A 703 -16.39 6.80 24.51
N ASP A 704 -15.33 6.21 23.94
CA ASP A 704 -15.09 4.75 23.85
C ASP A 704 -16.17 3.96 23.08
N LYS A 705 -16.96 4.63 22.23
CA LYS A 705 -18.02 4.01 21.42
C LYS A 705 -17.86 4.34 19.96
N LEU A 706 -18.27 3.40 19.10
CA LEU A 706 -18.48 3.70 17.69
C LEU A 706 -19.65 4.68 17.54
N SER A 707 -19.42 5.75 16.81
CA SER A 707 -20.41 6.76 16.43
C SER A 707 -20.55 6.78 14.92
N PHE A 708 -21.77 6.91 14.42
CA PHE A 708 -22.08 6.97 12.99
C PHE A 708 -22.95 8.18 12.69
N THR A 709 -22.62 8.86 11.59
CA THR A 709 -23.45 9.91 10.98
C THR A 709 -23.68 9.54 9.50
N PRO A 710 -24.51 8.52 9.22
CA PRO A 710 -24.61 7.92 7.90
C PRO A 710 -25.12 8.88 6.83
N ARG A 711 -24.50 8.83 5.65
CA ARG A 711 -24.89 9.54 4.42
C ARG A 711 -24.76 8.60 3.24
N ILE A 712 -25.56 8.82 2.20
CA ILE A 712 -25.49 8.00 0.98
C ILE A 712 -25.51 8.90 -0.27
N PRO A 713 -24.61 8.68 -1.25
CA PRO A 713 -24.71 9.34 -2.54
C PRO A 713 -25.97 8.92 -3.31
N GLU A 714 -26.54 9.82 -4.12
CA GLU A 714 -27.75 9.53 -4.92
C GLU A 714 -27.56 8.37 -5.91
N GLN A 715 -26.31 8.10 -6.30
CA GLN A 715 -25.94 7.03 -7.22
C GLN A 715 -26.04 5.64 -6.58
N TRP A 716 -26.06 5.54 -5.25
CA TRP A 716 -26.08 4.27 -4.52
C TRP A 716 -27.47 4.02 -3.93
N LYS A 717 -27.95 2.78 -4.08
CA LYS A 717 -29.17 2.31 -3.42
C LYS A 717 -28.90 1.95 -1.97
N ALA A 718 -27.77 1.29 -1.74
CA ALA A 718 -27.31 0.90 -0.42
C ALA A 718 -25.80 0.66 -0.45
N TYR A 719 -25.17 0.70 0.72
CA TYR A 719 -23.83 0.17 0.91
C TYR A 719 -23.68 -0.46 2.28
N SER A 720 -22.76 -1.42 2.42
CA SER A 720 -22.46 -2.03 3.71
C SER A 720 -20.99 -2.29 3.90
N PHE A 721 -20.53 -2.19 5.14
CA PHE A 721 -19.17 -2.50 5.55
C PHE A 721 -19.17 -3.17 6.93
N LYS A 722 -18.09 -3.87 7.27
CA LYS A 722 -17.85 -4.40 8.62
C LYS A 722 -16.70 -3.67 9.30
N VAL A 723 -16.78 -3.59 10.61
CA VAL A 723 -15.68 -3.12 11.47
C VAL A 723 -15.53 -4.04 12.67
N ASN A 724 -14.31 -4.46 12.96
CA ASN A 724 -13.95 -5.14 14.19
C ASN A 724 -13.54 -4.09 15.23
N PHE A 725 -14.41 -3.80 16.19
CA PHE A 725 -14.12 -2.86 17.27
C PHE A 725 -14.09 -3.60 18.60
N ARG A 726 -12.91 -3.75 19.19
CA ARG A 726 -12.71 -4.44 20.48
C ARG A 726 -13.29 -5.86 20.49
N HIS A 727 -12.96 -6.63 19.45
CA HIS A 727 -13.46 -8.01 19.20
C HIS A 727 -14.96 -8.13 18.90
N CYS A 728 -15.66 -7.00 18.73
CA CYS A 728 -17.06 -6.97 18.31
C CYS A 728 -17.11 -6.64 16.80
N ILE A 729 -17.55 -7.60 16.00
CA ILE A 729 -17.70 -7.41 14.55
C ILE A 729 -19.09 -6.84 14.28
N LEU A 730 -19.12 -5.57 13.88
CA LEU A 730 -20.33 -4.84 13.56
C LEU A 730 -20.44 -4.67 12.05
N LYS A 731 -21.47 -5.25 11.44
CA LYS A 731 -21.85 -4.96 10.07
C LYS A 731 -22.84 -3.80 10.05
N VAL A 732 -22.52 -2.77 9.27
CA VAL A 732 -23.34 -1.57 9.08
C VAL A 732 -23.83 -1.57 7.65
N THR A 733 -25.14 -1.48 7.45
CA THR A 733 -25.78 -1.37 6.12
C THR A 733 -26.61 -0.12 6.05
N ILE A 734 -26.37 0.74 5.06
CA ILE A 734 -26.96 2.07 4.94
C ILE A 734 -27.69 2.16 3.61
N ASN A 735 -28.93 2.67 3.63
CA ASN A 735 -29.69 3.06 2.44
C ASN A 735 -30.27 4.46 2.64
N ALA A 736 -31.05 4.96 1.67
CA ALA A 736 -31.60 6.32 1.71
C ALA A 736 -32.55 6.65 2.88
N SER A 737 -33.02 5.65 3.65
CA SER A 737 -34.05 5.82 4.68
C SER A 737 -33.69 5.27 6.06
N GLU A 738 -32.73 4.35 6.13
CA GLU A 738 -32.38 3.66 7.37
C GLU A 738 -30.92 3.19 7.36
N VAL A 739 -30.38 3.04 8.58
CA VAL A 739 -29.15 2.29 8.86
C VAL A 739 -29.50 1.03 9.65
N LYS A 740 -28.92 -0.09 9.25
CA LYS A 740 -29.05 -1.40 9.89
C LYS A 740 -27.73 -1.83 10.48
N PHE A 741 -27.80 -2.38 11.68
CA PHE A 741 -26.68 -2.95 12.39
C PHE A 741 -26.92 -4.44 12.63
N GLU A 742 -25.93 -5.25 12.29
CA GLU A 742 -25.88 -6.67 12.62
C GLU A 742 -24.58 -6.90 13.40
N LEU A 743 -24.70 -7.48 14.60
CA LEU A 743 -23.56 -7.75 15.49
C LEU A 743 -23.28 -9.25 15.53
N GLU A 744 -22.02 -9.61 15.29
CA GLU A 744 -21.51 -10.96 15.54
C GLU A 744 -20.94 -11.03 16.97
N GLY A 745 -21.30 -12.07 17.72
CA GLY A 745 -20.89 -12.26 19.12
C GLY A 745 -22.06 -12.60 20.05
N ASP A 746 -21.82 -12.55 21.36
CA ASP A 746 -22.81 -12.90 22.40
C ASP A 746 -23.19 -11.70 23.32
N ASP A 747 -22.40 -10.63 23.31
CA ASP A 747 -22.59 -9.47 24.18
C ASP A 747 -23.20 -8.27 23.44
N ASP A 748 -24.03 -7.49 24.13
CA ASP A 748 -24.62 -6.25 23.61
C ASP A 748 -23.56 -5.15 23.48
N VAL A 749 -23.63 -4.38 22.39
CA VAL A 749 -22.76 -3.21 22.15
C VAL A 749 -23.59 -1.95 22.04
N ALA A 750 -23.14 -0.85 22.65
CA ALA A 750 -23.75 0.46 22.48
C ALA A 750 -23.00 1.28 21.43
N VAL A 751 -23.73 1.76 20.42
CA VAL A 751 -23.22 2.70 19.41
C VAL A 751 -23.94 4.04 19.52
N LEU A 752 -23.38 5.09 18.90
CA LEU A 752 -24.05 6.36 18.69
C LEU A 752 -24.47 6.48 17.22
N VAL A 753 -25.70 6.91 16.96
CA VAL A 753 -26.20 7.19 15.60
C VAL A 753 -26.79 8.58 15.61
N ASN A 754 -26.19 9.51 14.87
CA ASN A 754 -26.55 10.94 14.93
C ASN A 754 -26.60 11.46 16.38
N SER A 755 -25.59 11.09 17.18
CA SER A 755 -25.46 11.40 18.62
C SER A 755 -26.48 10.73 19.56
N GLU A 756 -27.41 9.92 19.06
CA GLU A 756 -28.33 9.14 19.89
C GLU A 756 -27.77 7.75 20.21
N ARG A 757 -27.87 7.33 21.48
CA ARG A 757 -27.38 6.02 21.92
C ARG A 757 -28.33 4.91 21.45
N VAL A 758 -27.77 3.92 20.76
CA VAL A 758 -28.49 2.74 20.25
C VAL A 758 -27.82 1.47 20.78
N ALA A 759 -28.61 0.58 21.39
CA ALA A 759 -28.14 -0.73 21.83
C ALA A 759 -28.27 -1.74 20.68
N ILE A 760 -27.17 -2.42 20.37
CA ILE A 760 -27.08 -3.45 19.33
C ILE A 760 -26.95 -4.80 20.04
N THR A 761 -27.97 -5.64 19.88
CA THR A 761 -28.01 -6.98 20.48
C THR A 761 -27.63 -8.02 19.43
N PRO A 762 -26.85 -9.06 19.77
CA PRO A 762 -26.60 -10.15 18.85
C PRO A 762 -27.87 -10.85 18.35
N SER A 763 -27.78 -11.52 17.20
CA SER A 763 -28.89 -12.28 16.58
C SER A 763 -30.13 -11.46 16.16
N LYS A 764 -30.11 -10.14 16.26
CA LYS A 764 -31.17 -9.24 15.77
C LYS A 764 -30.57 -8.12 14.94
N THR A 765 -31.18 -7.86 13.78
CA THR A 765 -30.89 -6.65 13.02
C THR A 765 -31.53 -5.45 13.70
N VAL A 766 -30.74 -4.49 14.15
CA VAL A 766 -31.23 -3.22 14.71
C VAL A 766 -31.32 -2.19 13.60
N THR A 767 -32.48 -1.55 13.44
CA THR A 767 -32.74 -0.58 12.37
C THR A 767 -33.04 0.79 12.96
N VAL A 768 -32.33 1.81 12.49
CA VAL A 768 -32.50 3.21 12.87
C VAL A 768 -32.86 4.00 11.62
N LYS A 769 -33.95 4.77 11.66
CA LYS A 769 -34.33 5.63 10.54
C LYS A 769 -33.39 6.82 10.46
N ILE A 770 -32.92 7.15 9.26
CA ILE A 770 -32.13 8.34 8.98
C ILE A 770 -32.97 9.32 8.15
N LYS A 771 -32.77 10.61 8.38
CA LYS A 771 -33.50 11.69 7.71
C LYS A 771 -32.74 12.21 6.50
#